data_AF-A0A4Q4ME35-F1
#
_entry.id   AF-A0A4Q4ME35-F1
#
_cell.length_a   1.000
_cell.length_b   1.000
_cell.length_c   1.000
_cell.angle_alpha   90.00
_cell.angle_beta   90.00
_cell.angle_gamma   90.00
#
_symmetry.space_group_name_H-M   'P 1'
#
loop_
_entity.id
_entity.type
_entity.pdbx_description
1 polymer ?
#
loop_
_entity_poly.entity_id
_entity_poly.type
_entity_poly.pdbx_seq_one_letter_code
_entity_poly.pdbx_strand_id
1 'polypeptide(L)'
;MRPRPDSTQAPIPVEFEQGNGVHRMRARPDSTQAPMPVQYEHDYEVHHTDAPPPYTPEELTGSIPQPGDTGVTNDGRIDIDLNSRLTKTLVKLVPKHEKEEPELSRRYTINRLWSIRLNIVIQVVGSRGDVQPFIALGQELQRYGHRVRIATHNTFESFVHESNLEFYPIGGDPKELMAYMVKNPGLIPSMKSLREGDIQKKRDMITEMLYGCWHSCVEPDLKTGQPFVAEAIIANPPSFAHVHCAQALGIPLHLMFTMPWSSTRAFPHPLANFKGGEISTALINYASYGVVEFLTWQGLGDVINRFRHSLDLEDVPVSVGPVLASTLKVPFTYCWSPALVPKPADWAAHIDVCGFFFREPTPYTPPAEIDQFLRNGLPPVYIGFGSIVLDDPAKMTSSILETVRALGIRAIISRGWSNLGADLPNDNKDVLFIGDCPHEWLFQHVAAVVHHGGAGTAACGLRNACPTVVVPFFGDQPFWGEMVAAAGAGPMPIPHKLLTAENLTPAIHFCLTREAKQAARALSSQMASERGVEAAAQSFHANLPLETMRCALLPTEVASWKTKKGSILLSKLAAQVLIENGVIVSSDLENHETDPFIITNQRWDPVTSTTSACVGIVGDMGMAAKGMVVDPFTEPKHSVTSSAASTSSDKSNGAAVAGRVAGGVAKGFGRFVGAFYKGVIVDLPLATTEGFRNVPRLYGEEVKDHGEVTGALSGFQVGGKNFVHGIADGFSDPFRQTYEGGKKEGAIGYAKGFGKGMAGLVTKTSAAAVGIVAYPGDGIVKSMKYLAKSGTRKRIRAAKLVETEWIGRKFEADLNAMELIREFERLRKGKEKVRT
;
A
#
# COMPACT_ATOMS: atom_id res chain seq x y z
N MET A 1 -2.89 -62.63 -27.07
CA MET A 1 -2.98 -62.63 -28.55
C MET A 1 -2.64 -61.24 -29.07
N ARG A 2 -1.59 -61.14 -29.88
CA ARG A 2 -1.22 -60.03 -30.79
C ARG A 2 -1.83 -60.36 -32.18
N PRO A 3 -2.04 -59.40 -33.11
CA PRO A 3 -0.93 -58.93 -33.98
C PRO A 3 -0.94 -57.44 -34.42
N ARG A 4 0.26 -57.02 -34.83
CA ARG A 4 0.74 -55.82 -35.59
C ARG A 4 0.69 -56.14 -37.13
N PRO A 5 1.11 -55.31 -38.14
CA PRO A 5 2.31 -54.42 -38.19
C PRO A 5 2.28 -53.14 -39.13
N ASP A 6 3.11 -52.12 -38.88
CA ASP A 6 4.36 -51.62 -39.57
C ASP A 6 4.17 -50.76 -40.85
N SER A 7 4.57 -49.46 -40.86
CA SER A 7 5.88 -48.83 -41.26
C SER A 7 5.83 -48.30 -42.72
N THR A 8 6.31 -47.11 -43.12
CA THR A 8 7.72 -46.68 -43.28
C THR A 8 7.88 -45.18 -43.65
N GLN A 9 8.90 -44.53 -43.06
CA GLN A 9 9.97 -43.61 -43.56
C GLN A 9 9.73 -42.43 -44.56
N ALA A 10 10.49 -41.35 -44.29
CA ALA A 10 10.65 -40.03 -44.96
C ALA A 10 11.67 -40.06 -46.16
N PRO A 11 12.37 -39.00 -46.67
CA PRO A 11 12.37 -37.52 -46.41
C PRO A 11 12.73 -36.54 -47.62
N ILE A 12 12.81 -35.22 -47.34
CA ILE A 12 13.58 -34.06 -47.95
C ILE A 12 13.14 -33.38 -49.32
N PRO A 13 13.71 -32.22 -49.77
CA PRO A 13 13.32 -30.77 -49.61
C PRO A 13 13.01 -30.01 -50.94
N VAL A 14 12.82 -28.67 -50.90
CA VAL A 14 13.56 -27.60 -51.67
C VAL A 14 12.77 -26.26 -51.73
N GLU A 15 13.57 -25.19 -51.64
CA GLU A 15 13.44 -23.72 -51.88
C GLU A 15 12.26 -23.14 -52.68
N PHE A 16 11.97 -21.84 -52.47
CA PHE A 16 11.88 -20.85 -53.57
C PHE A 16 12.06 -19.37 -53.13
N GLU A 17 12.97 -18.75 -53.88
CA GLU A 17 13.42 -17.38 -54.17
C GLU A 17 12.61 -16.09 -53.87
N GLN A 18 13.42 -15.02 -53.88
CA GLN A 18 13.17 -13.57 -53.81
C GLN A 18 12.60 -12.98 -55.11
N GLY A 19 11.96 -11.80 -55.01
CA GLY A 19 11.62 -10.93 -56.14
C GLY A 19 11.39 -9.46 -55.76
N ASN A 20 12.23 -8.58 -56.31
CA ASN A 20 12.43 -7.15 -56.05
C ASN A 20 11.25 -6.18 -56.32
N GLY A 21 11.31 -5.00 -55.68
CA GLY A 21 10.64 -3.77 -56.11
C GLY A 21 11.15 -2.52 -55.40
N VAL A 22 11.84 -1.65 -56.15
CA VAL A 22 12.70 -0.52 -55.72
C VAL A 22 11.96 0.82 -55.77
N HIS A 23 12.20 1.72 -54.80
CA HIS A 23 12.56 3.14 -55.06
C HIS A 23 12.83 3.95 -53.78
N ARG A 24 14.09 4.35 -53.57
CA ARG A 24 14.47 5.66 -53.01
C ARG A 24 15.97 5.90 -53.22
N MET A 25 16.29 7.01 -53.88
CA MET A 25 17.66 7.55 -53.92
C MET A 25 17.58 9.07 -53.95
N ARG A 26 18.21 9.72 -52.97
CA ARG A 26 19.24 10.75 -53.19
C ARG A 26 19.88 11.18 -51.86
N ALA A 27 21.14 11.53 -51.96
CA ALA A 27 22.14 11.59 -50.89
C ALA A 27 22.57 13.03 -50.55
N ARG A 28 23.01 13.23 -49.28
CA ARG A 28 24.18 13.96 -48.72
C ARG A 28 24.65 15.30 -49.37
N PRO A 29 25.20 16.29 -48.62
CA PRO A 29 26.48 16.10 -47.89
C PRO A 29 26.76 16.94 -46.62
N ASP A 30 27.97 16.70 -46.13
CA ASP A 30 28.74 17.11 -44.94
C ASP A 30 29.60 18.37 -45.20
N SER A 31 29.94 19.15 -44.14
CA SER A 31 31.15 20.02 -43.94
C SER A 31 30.91 21.08 -42.84
N THR A 32 31.59 21.09 -41.69
CA THR A 32 32.91 21.65 -41.31
C THR A 32 33.11 23.20 -41.36
N GLN A 33 33.32 23.77 -40.16
CA GLN A 33 34.23 24.87 -39.73
C GLN A 33 33.88 26.40 -39.81
N ALA A 34 33.97 27.02 -38.61
CA ALA A 34 34.56 28.34 -38.20
C ALA A 34 33.80 29.67 -38.50
N PRO A 35 34.02 30.81 -37.77
CA PRO A 35 35.13 31.15 -36.85
C PRO A 35 34.75 31.87 -35.50
N MET A 36 35.75 32.01 -34.62
CA MET A 36 35.78 32.92 -33.45
C MET A 36 36.00 34.39 -33.87
N PRO A 37 35.56 35.36 -33.05
CA PRO A 37 36.30 36.62 -32.91
C PRO A 37 36.65 36.99 -31.46
N VAL A 38 37.73 37.77 -31.41
CA VAL A 38 38.58 38.25 -30.32
C VAL A 38 37.90 39.31 -29.43
N GLN A 39 38.36 39.37 -28.17
CA GLN A 39 37.99 40.32 -27.10
C GLN A 39 38.34 41.79 -27.40
N TYR A 40 37.55 42.70 -26.82
CA TYR A 40 38.02 43.98 -26.26
C TYR A 40 37.31 44.27 -24.94
N GLU A 41 38.09 44.61 -23.91
CA GLU A 41 37.69 44.96 -22.55
C GLU A 41 37.04 46.35 -22.47
N HIS A 42 36.06 46.51 -21.57
CA HIS A 42 36.01 47.69 -20.71
C HIS A 42 35.21 47.40 -19.43
N ASP A 43 35.92 47.53 -18.30
CA ASP A 43 35.44 47.43 -16.93
C ASP A 43 34.33 48.43 -16.59
N TYR A 44 33.26 47.92 -15.96
CA TYR A 44 32.49 48.66 -14.97
C TYR A 44 32.10 47.70 -13.82
N GLU A 45 32.68 47.92 -12.64
CA GLU A 45 32.24 47.29 -11.40
C GLU A 45 30.79 47.68 -11.08
N VAL A 46 29.89 46.69 -11.00
CA VAL A 46 28.55 46.85 -10.43
C VAL A 46 28.30 45.69 -9.47
N HIS A 47 27.97 46.03 -8.23
CA HIS A 47 27.67 45.13 -7.12
C HIS A 47 26.80 43.93 -7.49
N HIS A 48 27.34 42.71 -7.30
CA HIS A 48 26.55 41.47 -7.36
C HIS A 48 25.61 41.40 -6.15
N THR A 49 24.32 41.48 -6.45
CA THR A 49 23.27 40.89 -5.62
C THR A 49 23.20 39.41 -5.98
N ASP A 50 23.19 38.53 -4.98
CA ASP A 50 23.06 37.08 -5.14
C ASP A 50 21.70 36.73 -5.78
N ALA A 51 21.68 36.63 -7.11
CA ALA A 51 20.62 35.96 -7.85
C ALA A 51 21.02 34.49 -8.08
N PRO A 52 20.15 33.50 -7.78
CA PRO A 52 20.43 32.12 -8.15
C PRO A 52 20.50 31.99 -9.69
N PRO A 53 21.30 31.04 -10.23
CA PRO A 53 21.53 30.94 -11.66
C PRO A 53 20.24 30.64 -12.44
N PRO A 54 20.11 31.13 -13.69
CA PRO A 54 18.97 30.83 -14.54
C PRO A 54 18.99 29.36 -14.97
N TYR A 55 17.94 28.62 -14.62
CA TYR A 55 17.74 27.23 -15.04
C TYR A 55 17.57 27.14 -16.56
N THR A 56 18.32 26.27 -17.24
CA THR A 56 18.14 26.01 -18.67
C THR A 56 17.05 24.94 -18.90
N PRO A 57 16.22 25.06 -19.96
CA PRO A 57 15.15 24.09 -20.27
C PRO A 57 15.60 22.64 -20.48
N GLU A 58 16.90 22.41 -20.74
CA GLU A 58 17.49 21.08 -20.91
C GLU A 58 17.67 20.32 -19.58
N GLU A 59 17.77 21.02 -18.44
CA GLU A 59 17.77 20.38 -17.11
C GLU A 59 16.37 19.89 -16.69
N LEU A 60 15.31 20.45 -17.26
CA LEU A 60 13.90 20.22 -16.89
C LEU A 60 13.18 19.15 -17.74
N THR A 61 13.71 18.82 -18.91
CA THR A 61 13.12 17.82 -19.85
C THR A 61 13.57 16.38 -19.59
N GLY A 62 14.54 16.15 -18.70
CA GLY A 62 15.00 14.81 -18.28
C GLY A 62 14.21 14.18 -17.13
N SER A 63 12.95 14.60 -16.91
CA SER A 63 12.15 14.43 -15.68
C SER A 63 11.46 13.08 -15.50
N ILE A 64 11.81 12.06 -16.29
CA ILE A 64 11.46 10.66 -16.01
C ILE A 64 12.77 9.91 -15.74
N PRO A 65 13.00 9.39 -14.52
CA PRO A 65 14.18 8.59 -14.21
C PRO A 65 14.30 7.42 -15.19
N GLN A 66 15.45 7.30 -15.87
CA GLN A 66 15.76 6.16 -16.73
C GLN A 66 16.21 4.97 -15.86
N PRO A 67 15.91 3.71 -16.24
CA PRO A 67 16.38 2.53 -15.52
C PRO A 67 17.91 2.43 -15.63
N GLY A 68 18.62 2.73 -14.55
CA GLY A 68 20.09 2.66 -14.53
C GLY A 68 20.76 3.19 -13.26
N ASP A 69 20.11 4.09 -12.51
CA ASP A 69 20.75 4.82 -11.40
C ASP A 69 20.74 4.10 -10.04
N THR A 70 20.27 2.85 -9.95
CA THR A 70 20.26 2.07 -8.70
C THR A 70 20.75 0.64 -8.96
N GLY A 71 21.79 0.24 -8.24
CA GLY A 71 22.33 -1.12 -8.29
C GLY A 71 21.55 -2.05 -7.36
N VAL A 72 21.53 -3.34 -7.68
CA VAL A 72 21.01 -4.37 -6.79
C VAL A 72 22.19 -5.12 -6.18
N THR A 73 22.15 -5.34 -4.86
CA THR A 73 23.16 -6.15 -4.18
C THR A 73 22.77 -7.63 -4.19
N ASN A 74 23.77 -8.49 -3.99
CA ASN A 74 23.57 -9.94 -3.95
C ASN A 74 22.87 -10.44 -2.66
N ASP A 75 22.50 -9.55 -1.74
CA ASP A 75 21.68 -9.86 -0.55
C ASP A 75 20.21 -9.45 -0.74
N GLY A 76 19.89 -8.82 -1.85
CA GLY A 76 18.52 -8.55 -2.23
C GLY A 76 17.88 -7.30 -1.69
N ARG A 77 18.69 -6.47 -1.07
CA ARG A 77 18.35 -5.09 -0.81
C ARG A 77 18.76 -4.24 -2.02
N ILE A 78 18.02 -3.17 -2.23
CA ILE A 78 18.29 -2.18 -3.28
C ILE A 78 19.41 -1.25 -2.79
N ASP A 79 20.51 -1.14 -3.52
CA ASP A 79 21.48 -0.06 -3.27
C ASP A 79 20.87 1.24 -3.78
N ILE A 80 20.53 2.12 -2.85
CA ILE A 80 20.02 3.45 -3.17
C ILE A 80 21.21 4.40 -3.27
N ASP A 81 21.49 4.85 -4.49
CA ASP A 81 22.45 5.93 -4.72
C ASP A 81 21.88 7.24 -4.16
N LEU A 82 22.53 7.76 -3.12
CA LEU A 82 22.21 9.03 -2.47
C LEU A 82 22.41 10.23 -3.41
N ASN A 83 23.24 10.08 -4.44
CA ASN A 83 23.48 11.11 -5.43
C ASN A 83 22.49 11.10 -6.59
N SER A 84 21.68 10.05 -6.73
CA SER A 84 20.71 9.93 -7.80
C SER A 84 19.63 11.02 -7.75
N ARG A 85 19.09 11.37 -8.92
CA ARG A 85 18.03 12.38 -9.05
C ARG A 85 16.76 11.97 -8.30
N LEU A 86 16.44 10.67 -8.29
CA LEU A 86 15.28 10.13 -7.58
C LEU A 86 15.42 10.33 -6.06
N THR A 87 16.55 9.91 -5.48
CA THR A 87 16.80 10.07 -4.03
C THR A 87 16.80 11.54 -3.62
N LYS A 88 17.50 12.40 -4.37
CA LYS A 88 17.52 13.85 -4.10
C LYS A 88 16.13 14.48 -4.16
N THR A 89 15.27 14.03 -5.07
CA THR A 89 13.88 14.50 -5.18
C THR A 89 13.05 14.03 -4.00
N LEU A 90 13.09 12.74 -3.67
CA LEU A 90 12.32 12.18 -2.56
C LEU A 90 12.76 12.73 -1.20
N VAL A 91 14.06 12.97 -0.99
CA VAL A 91 14.58 13.61 0.23
C VAL A 91 14.01 15.02 0.41
N LYS A 92 13.83 15.78 -0.66
CA LYS A 92 13.19 17.12 -0.60
C LYS A 92 11.69 17.05 -0.25
N LEU A 93 11.04 15.92 -0.52
CA LEU A 93 9.64 15.67 -0.19
C LEU A 93 9.43 15.12 1.22
N VAL A 94 10.51 14.81 1.95
CA VAL A 94 10.40 14.39 3.36
C VAL A 94 9.79 15.53 4.16
N PRO A 95 8.67 15.30 4.87
CA PRO A 95 8.06 16.33 5.70
C PRO A 95 9.08 16.93 6.67
N LYS A 96 9.05 18.25 6.85
CA LYS A 96 9.86 18.88 7.90
C LYS A 96 9.39 18.33 9.25
N HIS A 97 10.34 17.90 10.06
CA HIS A 97 10.03 17.40 11.40
C HIS A 97 9.82 18.60 12.32
N GLU A 98 8.56 18.94 12.57
CA GLU A 98 8.21 19.72 13.75
C GLU A 98 8.31 18.77 14.95
N LYS A 99 8.83 19.25 16.08
CA LYS A 99 8.89 18.45 17.33
C LYS A 99 7.46 18.20 17.82
N GLU A 100 6.80 17.21 17.24
CA GLU A 100 5.52 16.71 17.72
C GLU A 100 5.79 15.73 18.86
N GLU A 101 5.03 15.86 19.95
CA GLU A 101 5.05 14.86 21.02
C GLU A 101 4.60 13.50 20.45
N PRO A 102 5.19 12.38 20.90
CA PRO A 102 4.81 11.07 20.39
C PRO A 102 3.31 10.82 20.56
N GLU A 103 2.61 10.54 19.47
CA GLU A 103 1.20 10.21 19.54
C GLU A 103 0.98 8.82 20.17
N LEU A 104 0.23 8.80 21.26
CA LEU A 104 -0.22 7.57 21.91
C LEU A 104 -1.07 6.73 20.93
N SER A 105 -0.83 5.41 20.96
CA SER A 105 -1.63 4.44 20.21
C SER A 105 -3.12 4.58 20.49
N ARG A 106 -3.94 4.49 19.44
CA ARG A 106 -5.40 4.39 19.54
C ARG A 106 -5.87 3.27 20.46
N ARG A 107 -5.10 2.17 20.57
CA ARG A 107 -5.45 1.05 21.45
C ARG A 107 -5.50 1.44 22.94
N TYR A 108 -4.73 2.46 23.33
CA TYR A 108 -4.67 2.93 24.72
C TYR A 108 -5.64 4.07 25.01
N THR A 109 -6.04 4.82 23.97
CA THR A 109 -6.95 5.95 24.11
C THR A 109 -8.41 5.54 23.94
N ILE A 110 -8.68 4.44 23.26
CA ILE A 110 -10.02 3.92 22.99
C ILE A 110 -10.25 2.65 23.83
N ASN A 111 -10.87 2.81 25.00
CA ASN A 111 -11.32 1.66 25.80
C ASN A 111 -12.77 1.32 25.45
N ARG A 112 -12.98 0.29 24.62
CA ARG A 112 -14.30 -0.16 24.17
C ARG A 112 -14.41 -1.67 24.29
N LEU A 113 -15.48 -2.16 24.90
CA LEU A 113 -15.85 -3.57 24.86
C LEU A 113 -16.34 -3.93 23.45
N TRP A 114 -15.75 -4.96 22.85
CA TRP A 114 -16.12 -5.42 21.52
C TRP A 114 -17.37 -6.31 21.57
N SER A 115 -18.33 -6.04 20.68
CA SER A 115 -19.64 -6.72 20.68
C SER A 115 -20.22 -6.95 19.28
N ILE A 116 -19.50 -6.57 18.21
CA ILE A 116 -19.99 -6.71 16.83
C ILE A 116 -19.33 -7.91 16.17
N ARG A 117 -20.14 -8.82 15.62
CA ARG A 117 -19.62 -9.95 14.84
C ARG A 117 -19.31 -9.51 13.41
N LEU A 118 -18.18 -9.96 12.88
CA LEU A 118 -17.70 -9.61 11.54
C LEU A 118 -17.24 -10.88 10.80
N ASN A 119 -17.45 -10.90 9.50
CA ASN A 119 -16.71 -11.72 8.55
C ASN A 119 -15.38 -11.03 8.22
N ILE A 120 -14.27 -11.58 8.69
CA ILE A 120 -12.93 -11.05 8.49
C ILE A 120 -12.18 -11.96 7.52
N VAL A 121 -11.66 -11.38 6.44
CA VAL A 121 -10.67 -12.06 5.60
C VAL A 121 -9.27 -11.55 5.93
N ILE A 122 -8.35 -12.48 6.17
CA ILE A 122 -6.95 -12.19 6.44
C ILE A 122 -6.13 -12.64 5.23
N GLN A 123 -5.64 -11.69 4.43
CA GLN A 123 -4.88 -11.93 3.21
C GLN A 123 -3.38 -11.93 3.52
N VAL A 124 -2.73 -13.09 3.36
CA VAL A 124 -1.31 -13.24 3.71
C VAL A 124 -0.56 -13.91 2.57
N VAL A 125 0.41 -13.19 2.01
CA VAL A 125 1.37 -13.72 1.04
C VAL A 125 2.72 -13.87 1.71
N GLY A 126 3.34 -15.06 1.61
CA GLY A 126 4.66 -15.30 2.18
C GLY A 126 4.92 -16.75 2.57
N SER A 127 5.97 -16.92 3.36
CA SER A 127 6.41 -18.21 3.88
C SER A 127 5.60 -18.63 5.12
N ARG A 128 5.96 -19.77 5.72
CA ARG A 128 5.39 -20.18 7.01
C ARG A 128 5.58 -19.13 8.10
N GLY A 129 6.70 -18.39 8.07
CA GLY A 129 6.99 -17.31 9.03
C GLY A 129 6.03 -16.14 8.93
N ASP A 130 5.42 -15.94 7.76
CA ASP A 130 4.39 -14.91 7.53
C ASP A 130 3.01 -15.44 7.93
N VAL A 131 2.65 -16.66 7.53
CA VAL A 131 1.30 -17.21 7.74
C VAL A 131 1.02 -17.59 9.20
N GLN A 132 2.01 -18.15 9.91
CA GLN A 132 1.82 -18.65 11.27
C GLN A 132 1.35 -17.57 12.27
N PRO A 133 1.92 -16.35 12.30
CA PRO A 133 1.40 -15.24 13.08
C PRO A 133 -0.10 -14.96 12.85
N PHE A 134 -0.54 -14.95 11.61
CA PHE A 134 -1.94 -14.63 11.27
C PHE A 134 -2.93 -15.73 11.61
N ILE A 135 -2.47 -16.99 11.69
CA ILE A 135 -3.29 -18.07 12.27
C ILE A 135 -3.55 -17.79 13.75
N ALA A 136 -2.53 -17.39 14.52
CA ALA A 136 -2.70 -17.04 15.93
C ALA A 136 -3.68 -15.86 16.09
N LEU A 137 -3.52 -14.82 15.26
CA LEU A 137 -4.45 -13.68 15.23
C LEU A 137 -5.88 -14.12 14.86
N GLY A 138 -6.04 -14.99 13.88
CA GLY A 138 -7.35 -15.47 13.46
C GLY A 138 -8.07 -16.22 14.58
N GLN A 139 -7.37 -17.06 15.33
CA GLN A 139 -7.91 -17.75 16.50
C GLN A 139 -8.32 -16.76 17.60
N GLU A 140 -7.51 -15.73 17.85
CA GLU A 140 -7.85 -14.68 18.83
C GLU A 140 -9.09 -13.91 18.39
N LEU A 141 -9.20 -13.51 17.12
CA LEU A 141 -10.39 -12.84 16.58
C LEU A 141 -11.65 -13.72 16.67
N GLN A 142 -11.53 -15.04 16.51
CA GLN A 142 -12.65 -15.96 16.75
C GLN A 142 -13.15 -15.92 18.20
N ARG A 143 -12.28 -15.68 19.19
CA ARG A 143 -12.69 -15.53 20.61
C ARG A 143 -13.57 -14.30 20.83
N TYR A 144 -13.43 -13.27 19.99
CA TYR A 144 -14.30 -12.09 19.96
C TYR A 144 -15.60 -12.33 19.15
N GLY A 145 -15.83 -13.54 18.65
CA GLY A 145 -17.04 -13.93 17.92
C GLY A 145 -17.00 -13.66 16.42
N HIS A 146 -15.85 -13.30 15.86
CA HIS A 146 -15.70 -13.11 14.42
C HIS A 146 -15.68 -14.44 13.66
N ARG A 147 -16.17 -14.41 12.42
CA ARG A 147 -15.95 -15.47 11.43
C ARG A 147 -14.71 -15.11 10.64
N VAL A 148 -13.66 -15.93 10.76
CA VAL A 148 -12.34 -15.61 10.19
C VAL A 148 -11.96 -16.57 9.09
N ARG A 149 -11.53 -16.02 7.96
CA ARG A 149 -10.99 -16.71 6.80
C ARG A 149 -9.56 -16.28 6.53
N ILE A 150 -8.65 -17.24 6.42
CA ILE A 150 -7.26 -17.01 5.98
C ILE A 150 -7.17 -17.24 4.47
N ALA A 151 -6.79 -16.21 3.73
CA ALA A 151 -6.53 -16.27 2.30
C ALA A 151 -5.00 -16.30 2.08
N THR A 152 -4.47 -17.46 1.67
CA THR A 152 -3.02 -17.66 1.49
C THR A 152 -2.74 -18.79 0.48
N HIS A 153 -1.47 -19.14 0.31
CA HIS A 153 -1.01 -20.16 -0.63
C HIS A 153 -1.57 -21.55 -0.32
N ASN A 154 -1.85 -22.32 -1.37
CA ASN A 154 -2.44 -23.66 -1.29
C ASN A 154 -1.68 -24.62 -0.37
N THR A 155 -0.35 -24.48 -0.27
CA THR A 155 0.47 -25.34 0.59
C THR A 155 0.16 -25.22 2.09
N PHE A 156 -0.56 -24.18 2.52
CA PHE A 156 -0.92 -23.95 3.92
C PHE A 156 -2.36 -24.35 4.26
N GLU A 157 -3.12 -24.90 3.32
CA GLU A 157 -4.53 -25.29 3.51
C GLU A 157 -4.73 -26.17 4.75
N SER A 158 -3.99 -27.28 4.86
CA SER A 158 -4.09 -28.18 6.01
C SER A 158 -3.78 -27.46 7.32
N PHE A 159 -2.75 -26.61 7.33
CA PHE A 159 -2.32 -25.90 8.53
C PHE A 159 -3.37 -24.91 9.05
N VAL A 160 -4.07 -24.23 8.13
CA VAL A 160 -5.17 -23.31 8.46
C VAL A 160 -6.38 -24.11 9.00
N HIS A 161 -6.76 -25.19 8.32
CA HIS A 161 -7.90 -26.00 8.74
C HIS A 161 -7.69 -26.72 10.07
N GLU A 162 -6.50 -27.27 10.32
CA GLU A 162 -6.11 -27.87 11.61
C GLU A 162 -6.16 -26.85 12.76
N SER A 163 -6.10 -25.55 12.45
CA SER A 163 -6.23 -24.46 13.40
C SER A 163 -7.67 -23.95 13.58
N ASN A 164 -8.66 -24.65 13.01
CA ASN A 164 -10.10 -24.32 13.04
C ASN A 164 -10.48 -22.98 12.37
N LEU A 165 -9.75 -22.59 11.32
CA LEU A 165 -10.03 -21.39 10.53
C LEU A 165 -10.56 -21.77 9.13
N GLU A 166 -11.34 -20.88 8.51
CA GLU A 166 -11.67 -21.01 7.09
C GLU A 166 -10.44 -20.74 6.23
N PHE A 167 -10.31 -21.45 5.12
CA PHE A 167 -9.20 -21.30 4.18
C PHE A 167 -9.72 -20.86 2.82
N TYR A 168 -8.96 -20.00 2.15
CA TYR A 168 -9.17 -19.65 0.75
C TYR A 168 -7.84 -19.64 -0.02
N PRO A 169 -7.70 -20.39 -1.11
CA PRO A 169 -6.48 -20.39 -1.91
C PRO A 169 -6.39 -19.10 -2.73
N ILE A 170 -5.25 -18.42 -2.64
CA ILE A 170 -4.95 -17.26 -3.50
C ILE A 170 -3.98 -17.61 -4.63
N GLY A 171 -3.54 -18.86 -4.74
CA GLY A 171 -2.52 -19.27 -5.70
C GLY A 171 -1.11 -18.86 -5.29
N GLY A 172 -0.18 -19.02 -6.23
CA GLY A 172 1.26 -18.85 -6.00
C GLY A 172 1.88 -19.93 -5.08
N ASP A 173 3.16 -20.23 -5.32
CA ASP A 173 3.93 -21.15 -4.48
C ASP A 173 5.02 -20.37 -3.70
N PRO A 174 4.99 -20.37 -2.35
CA PRO A 174 6.02 -19.78 -1.52
C PRO A 174 7.43 -20.25 -1.86
N LYS A 175 7.56 -21.52 -2.28
CA LYS A 175 8.86 -22.10 -2.66
C LYS A 175 9.37 -21.48 -3.95
N GLU A 176 8.51 -21.28 -4.94
CA GLU A 176 8.88 -20.60 -6.19
C GLU A 176 9.22 -19.12 -5.92
N LEU A 177 8.44 -18.45 -5.06
CA LEU A 177 8.68 -17.08 -4.60
C LEU A 177 10.04 -16.95 -3.88
N MET A 178 10.32 -17.82 -2.92
CA MET A 178 11.57 -17.83 -2.15
C MET A 178 12.77 -18.24 -3.01
N ALA A 179 12.64 -19.28 -3.85
CA ALA A 179 13.71 -19.71 -4.75
C ALA A 179 14.06 -18.61 -5.76
N TYR A 180 13.05 -17.86 -6.24
CA TYR A 180 13.28 -16.68 -7.07
C TYR A 180 14.00 -15.59 -6.29
N MET A 181 13.58 -15.26 -5.06
CA MET A 181 14.27 -14.26 -4.23
C MET A 181 15.70 -14.69 -3.88
N VAL A 182 15.98 -15.96 -3.69
CA VAL A 182 17.37 -16.43 -3.49
C VAL A 182 18.19 -16.26 -4.78
N LYS A 183 17.62 -16.58 -5.94
CA LYS A 183 18.30 -16.44 -7.25
C LYS A 183 18.42 -15.00 -7.74
N ASN A 184 17.46 -14.16 -7.38
CA ASN A 184 17.29 -12.78 -7.82
C ASN A 184 16.96 -11.94 -6.59
N PRO A 185 17.95 -11.67 -5.76
CA PRO A 185 17.67 -11.16 -4.43
C PRO A 185 17.07 -9.75 -4.50
N GLY A 186 17.35 -8.93 -5.52
CA GLY A 186 16.78 -7.59 -5.62
C GLY A 186 15.34 -7.49 -6.12
N LEU A 187 14.72 -6.33 -5.81
CA LEU A 187 13.43 -5.90 -6.36
C LEU A 187 13.46 -5.62 -7.87
N ILE A 188 14.63 -5.29 -8.43
CA ILE A 188 14.83 -5.13 -9.88
C ILE A 188 15.41 -6.43 -10.46
N PRO A 189 14.72 -7.09 -11.41
CA PRO A 189 15.22 -8.32 -12.03
C PRO A 189 16.56 -8.11 -12.74
N SER A 190 17.48 -9.08 -12.63
CA SER A 190 18.72 -9.03 -13.39
C SER A 190 18.49 -9.18 -14.89
N MET A 191 19.41 -8.70 -15.73
CA MET A 191 19.35 -8.90 -17.20
C MET A 191 19.31 -10.38 -17.62
N LYS A 192 19.77 -11.30 -16.76
CA LYS A 192 19.72 -12.75 -17.00
C LYS A 192 18.29 -13.29 -16.82
N SER A 193 17.58 -12.84 -15.77
CA SER A 193 16.19 -13.19 -15.48
C SER A 193 15.20 -12.63 -16.52
N LEU A 194 15.56 -11.52 -17.16
CA LEU A 194 14.85 -10.96 -18.33
C LEU A 194 14.88 -11.91 -19.55
N ARG A 195 15.98 -12.65 -19.75
CA ARG A 195 16.15 -13.56 -20.90
C ARG A 195 15.49 -14.93 -20.71
N GLU A 196 15.23 -15.34 -19.47
CA GLU A 196 14.72 -16.68 -19.12
C GLU A 196 13.18 -16.73 -18.98
N GLY A 197 12.46 -15.61 -19.17
CA GLY A 197 10.99 -15.57 -19.11
C GLY A 197 10.39 -15.53 -17.70
N ASP A 198 11.22 -15.55 -16.66
CA ASP A 198 10.83 -15.53 -15.24
C ASP A 198 9.94 -14.36 -14.84
N ILE A 199 10.11 -13.20 -15.50
CA ILE A 199 9.33 -11.99 -15.20
C ILE A 199 7.86 -12.17 -15.58
N GLN A 200 7.57 -12.77 -16.74
CA GLN A 200 6.19 -12.96 -17.18
C GLN A 200 5.50 -13.97 -16.26
N LYS A 201 6.14 -15.11 -15.97
CA LYS A 201 5.62 -16.10 -15.00
C LYS A 201 5.31 -15.46 -13.65
N LYS A 202 6.19 -14.58 -13.15
CA LYS A 202 5.98 -13.88 -11.88
C LYS A 202 4.83 -12.89 -11.93
N ARG A 203 4.67 -12.16 -13.04
CA ARG A 203 3.53 -11.25 -13.24
C ARG A 203 2.20 -11.99 -13.33
N ASP A 204 2.20 -13.16 -13.96
CA ASP A 204 1.03 -14.03 -14.04
C ASP A 204 0.67 -14.57 -12.65
N MET A 205 1.65 -15.02 -11.87
CA MET A 205 1.45 -15.43 -10.47
C MET A 205 0.93 -14.28 -9.59
N ILE A 206 1.48 -13.07 -9.71
CA ILE A 206 0.96 -11.89 -8.99
C ILE A 206 -0.48 -11.62 -9.41
N THR A 207 -0.78 -11.73 -10.71
CA THR A 207 -2.13 -11.56 -11.24
C THR A 207 -3.09 -12.57 -10.61
N GLU A 208 -2.71 -13.85 -10.59
CA GLU A 208 -3.46 -14.93 -9.91
C GLU A 208 -3.72 -14.57 -8.44
N MET A 209 -2.69 -14.14 -7.70
CA MET A 209 -2.83 -13.73 -6.29
C MET A 209 -3.76 -12.53 -6.10
N LEU A 210 -3.71 -11.53 -6.98
CA LEU A 210 -4.62 -10.38 -6.91
C LEU A 210 -6.08 -10.82 -7.06
N TYR A 211 -6.37 -11.67 -8.06
CA TYR A 211 -7.71 -12.22 -8.25
C TYR A 211 -8.11 -13.14 -7.10
N GLY A 212 -7.22 -14.04 -6.65
CA GLY A 212 -7.47 -14.92 -5.50
C GLY A 212 -7.81 -14.14 -4.22
N CYS A 213 -7.09 -13.06 -3.95
CA CYS A 213 -7.41 -12.14 -2.85
C CYS A 213 -8.81 -11.52 -3.02
N TRP A 214 -9.19 -11.08 -4.21
CA TRP A 214 -10.54 -10.57 -4.47
C TRP A 214 -11.62 -11.63 -4.24
N HIS A 215 -11.43 -12.83 -4.81
CA HIS A 215 -12.39 -13.93 -4.70
C HIS A 215 -12.56 -14.36 -3.23
N SER A 216 -11.48 -14.36 -2.44
CA SER A 216 -11.55 -14.67 -1.00
C SER A 216 -12.51 -13.76 -0.21
N CYS A 217 -12.76 -12.54 -0.70
CA CYS A 217 -13.64 -11.57 -0.05
C CYS A 217 -15.13 -11.80 -0.33
N VAL A 218 -15.51 -12.48 -1.41
CA VAL A 218 -16.90 -12.51 -1.89
C VAL A 218 -17.42 -13.89 -2.26
N GLU A 219 -16.54 -14.88 -2.43
CA GLU A 219 -16.94 -16.24 -2.79
C GLU A 219 -17.25 -17.09 -1.54
N PRO A 220 -18.16 -18.07 -1.65
CA PRO A 220 -18.46 -18.98 -0.55
C PRO A 220 -17.23 -19.74 -0.05
N ASP A 221 -17.31 -20.28 1.16
CA ASP A 221 -16.32 -21.23 1.67
C ASP A 221 -16.28 -22.46 0.76
N LEU A 222 -15.08 -22.81 0.28
CA LEU A 222 -14.91 -23.85 -0.74
C LEU A 222 -15.25 -25.26 -0.23
N LYS A 223 -15.20 -25.48 1.09
CA LYS A 223 -15.44 -26.79 1.72
C LYS A 223 -16.90 -26.99 2.10
N THR A 224 -17.52 -25.97 2.67
CA THR A 224 -18.88 -26.03 3.21
C THR A 224 -19.93 -25.45 2.27
N GLY A 225 -19.52 -24.68 1.26
CA GLY A 225 -20.41 -23.91 0.40
C GLY A 225 -21.08 -22.73 1.12
N GLN A 226 -20.71 -22.43 2.37
CA GLN A 226 -21.32 -21.36 3.14
C GLN A 226 -20.99 -20.00 2.52
N PRO A 227 -21.99 -19.17 2.13
CA PRO A 227 -21.76 -17.85 1.57
C PRO A 227 -20.89 -16.99 2.49
N PHE A 228 -20.04 -16.14 1.90
CA PHE A 228 -19.16 -15.26 2.65
C PHE A 228 -18.99 -13.95 1.90
N VAL A 229 -19.26 -12.84 2.58
CA VAL A 229 -18.86 -11.51 2.12
C VAL A 229 -18.11 -10.82 3.25
N ALA A 230 -16.88 -10.40 2.96
CA ALA A 230 -16.00 -9.72 3.91
C ALA A 230 -16.60 -8.38 4.38
N GLU A 231 -16.44 -8.12 5.67
CA GLU A 231 -16.86 -6.89 6.36
C GLU A 231 -15.65 -6.12 6.94
N ALA A 232 -14.48 -6.75 6.95
CA ALA A 232 -13.18 -6.14 7.17
C ALA A 232 -12.08 -6.98 6.51
N ILE A 233 -10.97 -6.34 6.13
CA ILE A 233 -9.78 -6.99 5.59
C ILE A 233 -8.62 -6.73 6.54
N ILE A 234 -7.90 -7.79 6.91
CA ILE A 234 -6.55 -7.70 7.47
C ILE A 234 -5.59 -8.21 6.39
N ALA A 235 -4.48 -7.54 6.15
CA ALA A 235 -3.53 -8.00 5.13
C ALA A 235 -2.09 -7.67 5.46
N ASN A 236 -1.15 -8.44 4.90
CA ASN A 236 0.25 -8.01 4.83
C ASN A 236 0.54 -7.27 3.50
N PRO A 237 1.48 -6.32 3.48
CA PRO A 237 1.79 -5.54 2.26
C PRO A 237 2.11 -6.37 1.01
N PRO A 238 2.85 -7.50 1.09
CA PRO A 238 3.14 -8.36 -0.06
C PRO A 238 1.93 -8.91 -0.82
N SER A 239 0.71 -8.80 -0.28
CA SER A 239 -0.52 -9.20 -0.97
C SER A 239 -0.94 -8.26 -2.11
N PHE A 240 -0.57 -6.97 -2.05
CA PHE A 240 -0.88 -5.89 -3.02
C PHE A 240 -2.36 -5.62 -3.36
N ALA A 241 -3.27 -6.59 -3.16
CA ALA A 241 -4.68 -6.50 -3.50
C ALA A 241 -5.49 -5.70 -2.46
N HIS A 242 -4.97 -5.62 -1.24
CA HIS A 242 -5.68 -5.20 -0.03
C HIS A 242 -6.45 -3.86 -0.15
N VAL A 243 -5.76 -2.75 -0.50
CA VAL A 243 -6.39 -1.42 -0.63
C VAL A 243 -7.47 -1.42 -1.72
N HIS A 244 -7.24 -2.17 -2.80
CA HIS A 244 -8.14 -2.20 -3.94
C HIS A 244 -9.39 -3.04 -3.67
N CYS A 245 -9.24 -4.17 -2.96
CA CYS A 245 -10.36 -4.97 -2.48
C CYS A 245 -11.21 -4.18 -1.48
N ALA A 246 -10.57 -3.52 -0.50
CA ALA A 246 -11.23 -2.66 0.48
C ALA A 246 -11.99 -1.53 -0.20
N GLN A 247 -11.39 -0.88 -1.19
CA GLN A 247 -12.03 0.16 -1.99
C GLN A 247 -13.25 -0.35 -2.77
N ALA A 248 -13.17 -1.51 -3.42
CA ALA A 248 -14.29 -2.07 -4.18
C ALA A 248 -15.47 -2.46 -3.28
N LEU A 249 -15.20 -2.90 -2.05
CA LEU A 249 -16.21 -3.34 -1.08
C LEU A 249 -16.74 -2.20 -0.19
N GLY A 250 -15.95 -1.13 -0.01
CA GLY A 250 -16.23 -0.04 0.93
C GLY A 250 -16.15 -0.49 2.39
N ILE A 251 -15.15 -1.32 2.73
CA ILE A 251 -14.96 -1.92 4.06
C ILE A 251 -13.59 -1.56 4.64
N PRO A 252 -13.43 -1.56 5.98
CA PRO A 252 -12.16 -1.21 6.62
C PRO A 252 -11.03 -2.18 6.25
N LEU A 253 -9.83 -1.62 6.12
CA LEU A 253 -8.58 -2.33 5.90
C LEU A 253 -7.62 -2.06 7.07
N HIS A 254 -6.99 -3.11 7.56
CA HIS A 254 -5.89 -3.02 8.54
C HIS A 254 -4.67 -3.78 8.01
N LEU A 255 -3.53 -3.11 7.92
CA LEU A 255 -2.28 -3.75 7.52
C LEU A 255 -1.55 -4.28 8.73
N MET A 256 -1.08 -5.53 8.69
CA MET A 256 -0.23 -6.05 9.75
C MET A 256 1.01 -6.69 9.15
N PHE A 257 2.16 -6.51 9.80
CA PHE A 257 3.38 -7.07 9.26
C PHE A 257 4.46 -7.34 10.28
N THR A 258 5.35 -8.24 9.91
CA THR A 258 6.47 -8.70 10.73
C THR A 258 7.72 -7.86 10.54
N MET A 259 7.83 -7.03 9.49
CA MET A 259 8.95 -6.12 9.25
C MET A 259 8.48 -4.68 8.98
N PRO A 260 9.31 -3.65 9.23
CA PRO A 260 8.92 -2.27 8.99
C PRO A 260 8.54 -1.96 7.54
N TRP A 261 7.42 -1.24 7.37
CA TRP A 261 6.88 -0.85 6.06
C TRP A 261 6.36 0.60 6.01
N SER A 262 6.33 1.29 7.16
CA SER A 262 5.87 2.66 7.32
C SER A 262 7.07 3.57 7.50
N SER A 263 7.10 4.67 6.76
CA SER A 263 8.19 5.64 6.80
C SER A 263 8.52 6.11 8.22
N THR A 264 9.80 6.08 8.58
CA THR A 264 10.31 6.61 9.85
C THR A 264 11.75 7.09 9.67
N ARG A 265 12.15 8.04 10.52
CA ARG A 265 13.54 8.50 10.64
C ARG A 265 14.41 7.56 11.49
N ALA A 266 13.82 6.65 12.26
CA ALA A 266 14.54 5.82 13.22
C ALA A 266 15.45 4.77 12.56
N PHE A 267 14.97 4.11 11.51
CA PHE A 267 15.70 3.05 10.80
C PHE A 267 15.24 2.98 9.32
N PRO A 268 16.11 2.50 8.42
CA PRO A 268 15.78 2.41 7.00
C PRO A 268 14.79 1.28 6.72
N HIS A 269 14.17 1.33 5.55
CA HIS A 269 13.37 0.24 5.01
C HIS A 269 14.24 -1.02 4.94
N PRO A 270 13.79 -2.18 5.44
CA PRO A 270 14.60 -3.41 5.49
C PRO A 270 15.15 -3.85 4.13
N LEU A 271 14.41 -3.61 3.05
CA LEU A 271 14.82 -3.92 1.67
C LEU A 271 15.74 -2.87 1.01
N ALA A 272 16.20 -1.84 1.73
CA ALA A 272 17.06 -0.79 1.20
C ALA A 272 18.46 -0.84 1.83
N ASN A 273 19.50 -0.79 1.00
CA ASN A 273 20.89 -0.58 1.39
C ASN A 273 21.30 0.85 1.02
N PHE A 274 22.09 1.47 1.90
CA PHE A 274 22.64 2.80 1.68
C PHE A 274 24.15 2.78 1.78
N LYS A 275 24.80 3.46 0.84
CA LYS A 275 26.24 3.75 0.90
C LYS A 275 26.39 5.24 1.22
N GLY A 276 27.29 5.54 2.15
CA GLY A 276 27.39 6.83 2.82
C GLY A 276 27.39 8.08 1.92
N GLY A 277 27.06 9.21 2.51
CA GLY A 277 27.03 10.53 1.88
C GLY A 277 26.78 11.62 2.91
N GLU A 278 26.81 12.88 2.49
CA GLU A 278 26.66 14.06 3.37
C GLU A 278 25.22 14.29 3.88
N ILE A 279 24.26 13.46 3.45
CA ILE A 279 22.85 13.56 3.85
C ILE A 279 22.65 12.90 5.22
N SER A 280 21.87 13.53 6.11
CA SER A 280 21.58 12.98 7.44
C SER A 280 20.93 11.59 7.36
N THR A 281 21.39 10.64 8.18
CA THR A 281 20.86 9.27 8.27
C THR A 281 19.35 9.23 8.50
N ALA A 282 18.80 10.14 9.31
CA ALA A 282 17.36 10.23 9.56
C ALA A 282 16.53 10.51 8.28
N LEU A 283 16.98 11.40 7.41
CA LEU A 283 16.31 11.69 6.14
C LEU A 283 16.44 10.51 5.16
N ILE A 284 17.60 9.85 5.15
CA ILE A 284 17.84 8.65 4.34
C ILE A 284 16.89 7.53 4.76
N ASN A 285 16.78 7.28 6.07
CA ASN A 285 15.88 6.30 6.65
C ASN A 285 14.44 6.56 6.20
N TYR A 286 13.96 7.80 6.28
CA TYR A 286 12.59 8.12 5.86
C TYR A 286 12.39 7.96 4.35
N ALA A 287 13.32 8.48 3.53
CA ALA A 287 13.21 8.42 2.07
C ALA A 287 13.28 6.99 1.52
N SER A 288 13.95 6.08 2.23
CA SER A 288 14.09 4.66 1.85
C SER A 288 12.77 3.97 1.53
N TYR A 289 11.74 4.23 2.35
CA TYR A 289 10.41 3.64 2.20
C TYR A 289 9.75 4.11 0.91
N GLY A 290 9.83 5.40 0.62
CA GLY A 290 9.32 5.97 -0.63
C GLY A 290 10.02 5.42 -1.87
N VAL A 291 11.34 5.17 -1.81
CA VAL A 291 12.08 4.56 -2.93
C VAL A 291 11.62 3.12 -3.18
N VAL A 292 11.52 2.31 -2.12
CA VAL A 292 11.11 0.90 -2.25
C VAL A 292 9.69 0.78 -2.78
N GLU A 293 8.76 1.58 -2.24
CA GLU A 293 7.37 1.64 -2.72
C GLU A 293 7.29 2.13 -4.17
N PHE A 294 8.10 3.13 -4.55
CA PHE A 294 8.15 3.62 -5.92
C PHE A 294 8.61 2.54 -6.89
N LEU A 295 9.70 1.83 -6.58
CA LEU A 295 10.20 0.74 -7.42
C LEU A 295 9.22 -0.43 -7.51
N THR A 296 8.56 -0.75 -6.40
CA THR A 296 7.49 -1.77 -6.37
C THR A 296 6.34 -1.38 -7.30
N TRP A 297 5.89 -0.12 -7.25
CA TRP A 297 4.83 0.37 -8.11
C TRP A 297 5.23 0.47 -9.58
N GLN A 298 6.49 0.83 -9.88
CA GLN A 298 7.00 0.80 -11.25
C GLN A 298 6.93 -0.62 -11.84
N GLY A 299 7.26 -1.63 -11.04
CA GLY A 299 7.22 -3.03 -11.47
C GLY A 299 5.80 -3.60 -11.62
N LEU A 300 4.87 -3.22 -10.75
CA LEU A 300 3.55 -3.89 -10.63
C LEU A 300 2.35 -3.00 -10.96
N GLY A 301 2.52 -1.70 -11.11
CA GLY A 301 1.42 -0.73 -11.20
C GLY A 301 0.48 -0.99 -12.38
N ASP A 302 0.98 -1.47 -13.52
CA ASP A 302 0.14 -1.81 -14.67
C ASP A 302 -0.64 -3.14 -14.45
N VAL A 303 -0.05 -4.12 -13.77
CA VAL A 303 -0.73 -5.37 -13.35
C VAL A 303 -1.86 -5.03 -12.38
N ILE A 304 -1.55 -4.22 -11.37
CA ILE A 304 -2.51 -3.74 -10.37
C ILE A 304 -3.63 -2.95 -11.06
N ASN A 305 -3.32 -2.04 -11.98
CA ASN A 305 -4.34 -1.27 -12.69
C ASN A 305 -5.23 -2.17 -13.58
N ARG A 306 -4.68 -3.19 -14.26
CA ARG A 306 -5.50 -4.20 -14.98
C ARG A 306 -6.47 -4.91 -14.03
N PHE A 307 -5.99 -5.33 -12.85
CA PHE A 307 -6.84 -5.90 -11.82
C PHE A 307 -7.90 -4.90 -11.33
N ARG A 308 -7.55 -3.64 -11.10
CA ARG A 308 -8.50 -2.57 -10.73
C ARG A 308 -9.60 -2.37 -11.77
N HIS A 309 -9.28 -2.44 -13.07
CA HIS A 309 -10.31 -2.40 -14.12
C HIS A 309 -11.31 -3.55 -14.02
N SER A 310 -10.87 -4.75 -13.64
CA SER A 310 -11.74 -5.91 -13.42
C SER A 310 -12.71 -5.72 -12.24
N LEU A 311 -12.37 -4.82 -11.32
CA LEU A 311 -13.17 -4.42 -10.17
C LEU A 311 -14.00 -3.15 -10.43
N ASP A 312 -14.05 -2.66 -11.67
CA ASP A 312 -14.68 -1.39 -12.05
C ASP A 312 -14.07 -0.14 -11.37
N LEU A 313 -12.81 -0.23 -10.91
CA LEU A 313 -12.08 0.87 -10.28
C LEU A 313 -11.27 1.70 -11.30
N GLU A 314 -10.94 2.93 -10.92
CA GLU A 314 -10.12 3.83 -11.73
C GLU A 314 -8.63 3.50 -11.61
N ASP A 315 -7.83 3.84 -12.62
CA ASP A 315 -6.36 3.72 -12.51
C ASP A 315 -5.80 4.57 -11.37
N VAL A 316 -4.82 4.01 -10.67
CA VAL A 316 -3.95 4.76 -9.77
C VAL A 316 -2.67 5.12 -10.53
N PRO A 317 -2.32 6.42 -10.62
CA PRO A 317 -1.11 6.86 -11.29
C PRO A 317 0.13 6.53 -10.45
N VAL A 318 1.27 6.48 -11.13
CA VAL A 318 2.60 6.21 -10.53
C VAL A 318 2.96 7.17 -9.40
N SER A 319 2.48 8.41 -9.44
CA SER A 319 2.75 9.40 -8.39
C SER A 319 1.99 9.17 -7.08
N VAL A 320 0.94 8.34 -7.10
CA VAL A 320 0.03 8.14 -5.96
C VAL A 320 0.16 6.73 -5.39
N GLY A 321 0.34 5.73 -6.25
CA GLY A 321 0.50 4.33 -5.87
C GLY A 321 1.46 4.09 -4.71
N PRO A 322 2.71 4.59 -4.78
CA PRO A 322 3.73 4.39 -3.75
C PRO A 322 3.40 4.96 -2.35
N VAL A 323 2.41 5.85 -2.27
CA VAL A 323 2.04 6.55 -1.03
C VAL A 323 0.60 6.29 -0.62
N LEU A 324 -0.05 5.26 -1.18
CA LEU A 324 -1.46 4.98 -0.91
C LEU A 324 -1.72 4.70 0.57
N ALA A 325 -0.97 3.78 1.19
CA ALA A 325 -1.19 3.39 2.59
C ALA A 325 -1.05 4.59 3.55
N SER A 326 -0.05 5.45 3.33
CA SER A 326 0.15 6.65 4.15
C SER A 326 -0.89 7.74 3.87
N THR A 327 -1.22 7.98 2.60
CA THR A 327 -2.18 9.04 2.21
C THR A 327 -3.59 8.72 2.71
N LEU A 328 -3.97 7.44 2.65
CA LEU A 328 -5.25 6.94 3.15
C LEU A 328 -5.24 6.71 4.68
N LYS A 329 -4.10 6.93 5.35
CA LYS A 329 -3.90 6.68 6.80
C LYS A 329 -4.37 5.27 7.21
N VAL A 330 -4.03 4.27 6.39
CA VAL A 330 -4.42 2.88 6.65
C VAL A 330 -3.83 2.43 7.98
N PRO A 331 -4.64 1.97 8.95
CA PRO A 331 -4.16 1.42 10.21
C PRO A 331 -3.11 0.34 10.00
N PHE A 332 -2.04 0.38 10.81
CA PHE A 332 -0.92 -0.54 10.69
C PHE A 332 -0.54 -1.14 12.04
N THR A 333 -0.39 -2.46 12.12
CA THR A 333 0.12 -3.14 13.32
C THR A 333 1.36 -3.96 13.01
N TYR A 334 2.42 -3.71 13.76
CA TYR A 334 3.65 -4.44 13.68
C TYR A 334 3.73 -5.55 14.73
N CYS A 335 4.06 -6.74 14.24
CA CYS A 335 4.02 -8.00 14.98
C CYS A 335 5.39 -8.34 15.59
N TRP A 336 6.04 -7.36 16.22
CA TRP A 336 7.32 -7.53 16.94
C TRP A 336 7.26 -6.93 18.34
N SER A 337 8.20 -7.36 19.17
CA SER A 337 8.32 -6.89 20.56
C SER A 337 8.75 -5.41 20.63
N PRO A 338 7.99 -4.54 21.33
CA PRO A 338 8.42 -3.17 21.60
C PRO A 338 9.67 -3.09 22.49
N ALA A 339 10.01 -4.15 23.22
CA ALA A 339 11.27 -4.25 23.97
C ALA A 339 12.49 -4.39 23.05
N LEU A 340 12.32 -5.03 21.89
CA LEU A 340 13.39 -5.15 20.89
C LEU A 340 13.43 -3.92 19.97
N VAL A 341 12.28 -3.56 19.38
CA VAL A 341 12.16 -2.40 18.50
C VAL A 341 10.97 -1.55 18.96
N PRO A 342 11.19 -0.45 19.70
CA PRO A 342 10.12 0.39 20.19
C PRO A 342 9.40 1.11 19.04
N LYS A 343 8.16 1.56 19.30
CA LYS A 343 7.43 2.43 18.37
C LYS A 343 8.24 3.73 18.13
N PRO A 344 8.65 4.04 16.89
CA PRO A 344 9.24 5.32 16.54
C PRO A 344 8.36 6.50 16.94
N ALA A 345 8.98 7.57 17.41
CA ALA A 345 8.28 8.78 17.84
C ALA A 345 7.55 9.50 16.70
N ASP A 346 7.99 9.32 15.45
CA ASP A 346 7.37 9.90 14.26
C ASP A 346 6.27 9.03 13.63
N TRP A 347 5.81 7.99 14.32
CA TRP A 347 4.63 7.21 13.93
C TRP A 347 3.36 7.68 14.64
N ALA A 348 2.34 7.96 13.83
CA ALA A 348 1.02 8.42 14.30
C ALA A 348 0.25 7.37 15.12
N ALA A 349 -0.86 7.78 15.74
CA ALA A 349 -1.67 6.96 16.64
C ALA A 349 -2.31 5.70 16.01
N HIS A 350 -2.40 5.62 14.68
CA HIS A 350 -2.96 4.48 13.94
C HIS A 350 -1.91 3.41 13.57
N ILE A 351 -0.65 3.62 13.97
CA ILE A 351 0.45 2.69 13.77
C ILE A 351 0.92 2.16 15.13
N ASP A 352 0.85 0.84 15.30
CA ASP A 352 1.08 0.15 16.57
C ASP A 352 2.20 -0.88 16.49
N VAL A 353 2.94 -1.05 17.59
CA VAL A 353 3.85 -2.18 17.82
C VAL A 353 3.26 -3.02 18.94
N CYS A 354 2.82 -4.24 18.61
CA CYS A 354 1.97 -5.02 19.52
C CYS A 354 2.68 -6.09 20.34
N GLY A 355 3.84 -6.54 19.92
CA GLY A 355 4.46 -7.76 20.42
C GLY A 355 4.49 -8.85 19.35
N PHE A 356 5.38 -9.82 19.50
CA PHE A 356 5.41 -10.98 18.60
C PHE A 356 4.18 -11.86 18.76
N PHE A 357 3.73 -12.46 17.66
CA PHE A 357 2.57 -13.36 17.65
C PHE A 357 3.04 -14.79 17.87
N PHE A 358 3.16 -15.14 19.15
CA PHE A 358 3.46 -16.51 19.52
C PHE A 358 2.18 -17.35 19.61
N ARG A 359 2.30 -18.63 19.26
CA ARG A 359 1.26 -19.64 19.52
C ARG A 359 1.56 -20.34 20.84
N GLU A 360 0.56 -21.03 21.35
CA GLU A 360 0.80 -22.02 22.40
C GLU A 360 1.61 -23.18 21.81
N PRO A 361 2.73 -23.56 22.46
CA PRO A 361 3.55 -24.66 21.97
C PRO A 361 2.74 -25.95 22.04
N THR A 362 2.77 -26.72 20.96
CA THR A 362 2.16 -28.06 20.94
C THR A 362 3.01 -29.02 21.79
N PRO A 363 2.39 -29.99 22.50
CA PRO A 363 3.14 -31.02 23.19
C PRO A 363 4.05 -31.75 22.20
N TYR A 364 5.35 -31.75 22.48
CA TYR A 364 6.35 -32.38 21.62
C TYR A 364 7.17 -33.38 22.43
N THR A 365 7.31 -34.59 21.88
CA THR A 365 8.21 -35.61 22.43
C THR A 365 9.42 -35.71 21.51
N PRO A 366 10.62 -35.34 21.99
CA PRO A 366 11.82 -35.41 21.15
C PRO A 366 12.21 -36.86 20.84
N PRO A 367 12.81 -37.12 19.66
CA PRO A 367 13.50 -38.37 19.39
C PRO A 367 14.55 -38.68 20.48
N ALA A 368 14.73 -39.97 20.78
CA ALA A 368 15.63 -40.43 21.84
C ALA A 368 17.07 -39.91 21.69
N GLU A 369 17.55 -39.78 20.46
CA GLU A 369 18.88 -39.24 20.16
C GLU A 369 19.04 -37.77 20.60
N ILE A 370 18.02 -36.93 20.36
CA ILE A 370 18.02 -35.53 20.78
C ILE A 370 17.96 -35.43 22.31
N ASP A 371 17.06 -36.19 22.95
CA ASP A 371 16.94 -36.22 24.41
C ASP A 371 18.23 -36.69 25.09
N GLN A 372 18.84 -37.76 24.57
CA GLN A 372 20.10 -38.29 25.09
C GLN A 372 21.26 -37.29 24.93
N PHE A 373 21.39 -36.65 23.78
CA PHE A 373 22.43 -35.65 23.54
C PHE A 373 22.28 -34.45 24.48
N LEU A 374 21.05 -33.96 24.67
CA LEU A 374 20.77 -32.84 25.58
C LEU A 374 21.13 -33.19 27.03
N ARG A 375 20.78 -34.40 27.51
CA ARG A 375 21.07 -34.85 28.88
C ARG A 375 22.57 -35.09 29.15
N ASN A 376 23.34 -35.50 28.16
CA ASN A 376 24.72 -35.96 28.34
C ASN A 376 25.78 -34.85 28.30
N GLY A 377 25.49 -33.63 28.81
CA GLY A 377 26.50 -32.57 28.95
C GLY A 377 25.92 -31.15 29.07
N LEU A 378 26.76 -30.13 28.79
CA LEU A 378 26.38 -28.71 28.88
C LEU A 378 25.46 -28.26 27.74
N PRO A 379 24.49 -27.35 27.97
CA PRO A 379 23.55 -26.91 26.94
C PRO A 379 24.25 -26.54 25.61
N PRO A 380 23.89 -27.18 24.48
CA PRO A 380 24.56 -26.96 23.21
C PRO A 380 24.20 -25.61 22.57
N VAL A 381 24.93 -25.20 21.55
CA VAL A 381 24.54 -24.11 20.64
C VAL A 381 23.75 -24.69 19.48
N TYR A 382 22.57 -24.12 19.18
CA TYR A 382 21.83 -24.48 17.98
C TYR A 382 22.34 -23.71 16.77
N ILE A 383 22.49 -24.40 15.63
CA ILE A 383 22.89 -23.79 14.36
C ILE A 383 21.93 -24.28 13.26
N GLY A 384 21.22 -23.35 12.62
CA GLY A 384 20.33 -23.69 11.52
C GLY A 384 19.79 -22.48 10.76
N PHE A 385 19.82 -22.56 9.43
CA PHE A 385 19.44 -21.45 8.55
C PHE A 385 18.03 -21.60 7.97
N GLY A 386 17.23 -22.57 8.42
CA GLY A 386 15.85 -22.73 7.96
C GLY A 386 15.74 -23.21 6.52
N SER A 387 14.74 -22.71 5.78
CA SER A 387 14.43 -23.11 4.40
C SER A 387 15.34 -22.46 3.34
N ILE A 388 16.60 -22.20 3.67
CA ILE A 388 17.56 -21.53 2.77
C ILE A 388 18.32 -22.59 1.96
N VAL A 389 18.38 -22.39 0.65
CA VAL A 389 19.24 -23.19 -0.26
C VAL A 389 20.62 -22.56 -0.28
N LEU A 390 21.65 -23.34 0.09
CA LEU A 390 23.04 -22.88 0.11
C LEU A 390 23.76 -23.25 -1.20
N ASP A 391 24.61 -22.35 -1.70
CA ASP A 391 25.46 -22.61 -2.86
C ASP A 391 26.52 -23.69 -2.58
N ASP A 392 27.13 -23.65 -1.39
CA ASP A 392 28.14 -24.62 -0.95
C ASP A 392 27.89 -25.06 0.52
N PRO A 393 26.99 -26.04 0.73
CA PRO A 393 26.70 -26.60 2.05
C PRO A 393 27.93 -27.23 2.73
N ALA A 394 28.86 -27.79 1.95
CA ALA A 394 30.02 -28.51 2.47
C ALA A 394 31.02 -27.55 3.12
N LYS A 395 31.35 -26.44 2.43
CA LYS A 395 32.20 -25.39 2.99
C LYS A 395 31.59 -24.77 4.25
N MET A 396 30.29 -24.48 4.22
CA MET A 396 29.56 -23.96 5.38
C MET A 396 29.63 -24.92 6.58
N THR A 397 29.40 -26.21 6.34
CA THR A 397 29.48 -27.25 7.36
C THR A 397 30.90 -27.33 7.95
N SER A 398 31.94 -27.27 7.11
CA SER A 398 33.34 -27.28 7.57
C SER A 398 33.65 -26.10 8.49
N SER A 399 33.27 -24.87 8.10
CA SER A 399 33.48 -23.67 8.94
C SER A 399 32.76 -23.76 10.29
N ILE A 400 31.55 -24.34 10.31
CA ILE A 400 30.79 -24.55 11.55
C ILE A 400 31.50 -25.56 12.45
N LEU A 401 31.90 -26.72 11.92
CA LEU A 401 32.58 -27.77 12.70
C LEU A 401 33.93 -27.30 13.25
N GLU A 402 34.67 -26.52 12.47
CA GLU A 402 35.92 -25.90 12.91
C GLU A 402 35.68 -24.94 14.07
N THR A 403 34.65 -24.10 13.98
CA THR A 403 34.26 -23.18 15.07
C THR A 403 33.87 -23.93 16.34
N VAL A 404 33.06 -24.98 16.22
CA VAL A 404 32.63 -25.81 17.36
C VAL A 404 33.84 -26.42 18.06
N ARG A 405 34.81 -26.93 17.28
CA ARG A 405 36.07 -27.48 17.80
C ARG A 405 36.93 -26.41 18.48
N ALA A 406 37.06 -25.23 17.86
CA ALA A 406 37.87 -24.13 18.39
C ALA A 406 37.36 -23.61 19.74
N LEU A 407 36.03 -23.57 19.91
CA LEU A 407 35.39 -23.13 21.16
C LEU A 407 35.24 -24.26 22.20
N GLY A 408 35.42 -25.52 21.82
CA GLY A 408 35.20 -26.67 22.70
C GLY A 408 33.76 -26.78 23.20
N ILE A 409 32.79 -26.39 22.36
CA ILE A 409 31.35 -26.39 22.70
C ILE A 409 30.64 -27.60 22.09
N ARG A 410 29.43 -27.89 22.60
CA ARG A 410 28.51 -28.83 21.95
C ARG A 410 27.58 -28.07 21.00
N ALA A 411 27.21 -28.68 19.88
CA ALA A 411 26.32 -28.08 18.89
C ALA A 411 25.22 -29.03 18.39
N ILE A 412 24.03 -28.47 18.19
CA ILE A 412 22.95 -29.12 17.43
C ILE A 412 22.86 -28.40 16.08
N ILE A 413 23.07 -29.13 15.00
CA ILE A 413 23.07 -28.58 13.63
C ILE A 413 21.84 -29.10 12.89
N SER A 414 20.97 -28.19 12.48
CA SER A 414 19.81 -28.53 11.66
C SER A 414 20.23 -28.78 10.22
N ARG A 415 20.00 -29.99 9.70
CA ARG A 415 20.25 -30.35 8.29
C ARG A 415 19.39 -29.47 7.37
N GLY A 416 18.08 -29.43 7.65
CA GLY A 416 17.09 -28.57 6.98
C GLY A 416 17.17 -28.60 5.45
N TRP A 417 16.70 -27.52 4.81
CA TRP A 417 16.84 -27.32 3.35
C TRP A 417 18.25 -26.94 2.94
N SER A 418 19.03 -26.45 3.90
CA SER A 418 20.44 -26.09 3.74
C SER A 418 21.36 -27.30 3.53
N ASN A 419 20.84 -28.52 3.75
CA ASN A 419 21.54 -29.79 3.61
C ASN A 419 22.89 -29.83 4.35
N LEU A 420 22.97 -29.19 5.52
CA LEU A 420 24.19 -29.14 6.33
C LEU A 420 24.53 -30.53 6.86
N GLY A 421 25.76 -30.98 6.64
CA GLY A 421 26.21 -32.31 7.08
C GLY A 421 25.41 -33.47 6.50
N ALA A 422 24.83 -33.32 5.30
CA ALA A 422 23.99 -34.34 4.64
C ALA A 422 24.61 -35.75 4.62
N ASP A 423 25.92 -35.82 4.35
CA ASP A 423 26.66 -37.07 4.22
C ASP A 423 27.49 -37.41 5.47
N LEU A 424 27.37 -36.63 6.55
CA LEU A 424 28.11 -36.85 7.79
C LEU A 424 27.27 -37.68 8.77
N PRO A 425 27.83 -38.74 9.38
CA PRO A 425 27.16 -39.48 10.44
C PRO A 425 27.12 -38.70 11.77
N ASN A 426 26.23 -39.11 12.68
CA ASN A 426 26.22 -38.64 14.07
C ASN A 426 27.20 -39.46 14.94
N ASP A 427 28.48 -39.47 14.58
CA ASP A 427 29.55 -40.16 15.32
C ASP A 427 30.35 -39.23 16.25
N ASN A 428 30.21 -37.92 16.06
CA ASN A 428 30.85 -36.92 16.91
C ASN A 428 30.05 -36.67 18.20
N LYS A 429 30.66 -36.96 19.35
CA LYS A 429 30.04 -36.76 20.68
C LYS A 429 29.65 -35.30 20.99
N ASP A 430 30.27 -34.33 20.33
CA ASP A 430 30.05 -32.89 20.58
C ASP A 430 29.12 -32.25 19.53
N VAL A 431 28.73 -32.98 18.48
CA VAL A 431 27.88 -32.47 17.40
C VAL A 431 26.76 -33.44 17.08
N LEU A 432 25.51 -32.95 17.12
CA LEU A 432 24.35 -33.70 16.69
C LEU A 432 23.70 -33.04 15.46
N PHE A 433 23.64 -33.76 14.34
CA PHE A 433 22.86 -33.34 13.18
C PHE A 433 21.41 -33.81 13.32
N ILE A 434 20.46 -32.89 13.18
CA ILE A 434 19.02 -33.17 13.31
C ILE A 434 18.24 -32.79 12.05
N GLY A 435 17.09 -33.44 11.86
CA GLY A 435 16.05 -32.98 10.94
C GLY A 435 15.18 -31.89 11.56
N ASP A 436 13.91 -31.85 11.16
CA ASP A 436 12.95 -30.88 11.68
C ASP A 436 12.67 -31.08 13.17
N CYS A 437 12.82 -30.01 13.95
CA CYS A 437 12.51 -29.96 15.37
C CYS A 437 11.87 -28.61 15.72
N PRO A 438 10.76 -28.57 16.49
CA PRO A 438 10.12 -27.31 16.86
C PRO A 438 11.05 -26.38 17.65
N HIS A 439 11.33 -25.19 17.11
CA HIS A 439 12.22 -24.21 17.76
C HIS A 439 11.69 -23.76 19.13
N GLU A 440 10.37 -23.65 19.27
CA GLU A 440 9.72 -23.27 20.53
C GLU A 440 10.06 -24.24 21.68
N TRP A 441 10.27 -25.53 21.36
CA TRP A 441 10.72 -26.54 22.31
C TRP A 441 12.24 -26.56 22.42
N LEU A 442 12.94 -26.68 21.29
CA LEU A 442 14.39 -26.87 21.27
C LEU A 442 15.15 -25.71 21.91
N PHE A 443 14.71 -24.46 21.70
CA PHE A 443 15.43 -23.29 22.20
C PHE A 443 15.34 -23.13 23.72
N GLN A 444 14.48 -23.89 24.41
CA GLN A 444 14.48 -23.97 25.87
C GLN A 444 15.69 -24.72 26.42
N HIS A 445 16.39 -25.48 25.57
CA HIS A 445 17.44 -26.41 25.95
C HIS A 445 18.84 -26.04 25.45
N VAL A 446 19.00 -24.87 24.81
CA VAL A 446 20.25 -24.44 24.17
C VAL A 446 20.84 -23.18 24.83
N ALA A 447 22.14 -22.99 24.70
CA ALA A 447 22.85 -21.85 25.29
C ALA A 447 22.81 -20.58 24.42
N ALA A 448 22.77 -20.76 23.11
CA ALA A 448 22.74 -19.71 22.09
C ALA A 448 22.20 -20.27 20.77
N VAL A 449 21.81 -19.38 19.86
CA VAL A 449 21.22 -19.73 18.55
C VAL A 449 21.98 -19.03 17.43
N VAL A 450 22.39 -19.77 16.40
CA VAL A 450 22.90 -19.23 15.14
C VAL A 450 21.86 -19.47 14.05
N HIS A 451 21.35 -18.41 13.43
CA HIS A 451 20.28 -18.53 12.46
C HIS A 451 20.35 -17.45 11.37
N HIS A 452 19.49 -17.59 10.37
CA HIS A 452 19.47 -16.74 9.18
C HIS A 452 18.93 -15.32 9.41
N GLY A 453 18.43 -14.98 10.59
CA GLY A 453 17.83 -13.66 10.86
C GLY A 453 16.34 -13.50 10.56
N GLY A 454 15.58 -14.56 10.25
CA GLY A 454 14.13 -14.44 10.09
C GLY A 454 13.43 -13.99 11.37
N ALA A 455 12.47 -13.06 11.27
CA ALA A 455 11.78 -12.43 12.40
C ALA A 455 11.28 -13.46 13.44
N GLY A 456 10.61 -14.53 13.00
CA GLY A 456 10.07 -15.56 13.89
C GLY A 456 11.14 -16.37 14.63
N THR A 457 12.26 -16.69 13.97
CA THR A 457 13.37 -17.43 14.61
C THR A 457 14.12 -16.54 15.60
N ALA A 458 14.36 -15.26 15.25
CA ALA A 458 14.93 -14.27 16.15
C ALA A 458 14.06 -14.11 17.40
N ALA A 459 12.76 -13.93 17.21
CA ALA A 459 11.78 -13.82 18.29
C ALA A 459 11.78 -15.06 19.19
N CYS A 460 11.82 -16.26 18.62
CA CYS A 460 11.85 -17.50 19.38
C CYS A 460 13.13 -17.64 20.23
N GLY A 461 14.29 -17.28 19.67
CA GLY A 461 15.56 -17.28 20.41
C GLY A 461 15.53 -16.30 21.58
N LEU A 462 15.18 -15.05 21.31
CA LEU A 462 15.10 -14.00 22.34
C LEU A 462 14.06 -14.32 23.42
N ARG A 463 12.89 -14.85 23.05
CA ARG A 463 11.86 -15.26 24.01
C ARG A 463 12.38 -16.32 24.99
N ASN A 464 13.21 -17.25 24.52
CA ASN A 464 13.84 -18.29 25.34
C ASN A 464 15.16 -17.83 25.98
N ALA A 465 15.39 -16.52 26.07
CA ALA A 465 16.59 -15.92 26.66
C ALA A 465 17.91 -16.42 26.05
N CYS A 466 17.89 -16.83 24.79
CA CYS A 466 19.07 -17.25 24.05
C CYS A 466 19.68 -16.05 23.33
N PRO A 467 20.94 -15.69 23.60
CA PRO A 467 21.68 -14.78 22.74
C PRO A 467 21.81 -15.36 21.32
N THR A 468 21.71 -14.52 20.29
CA THR A 468 21.60 -14.99 18.91
C THR A 468 22.64 -14.40 17.98
N VAL A 469 23.27 -15.25 17.16
CA VAL A 469 24.10 -14.84 16.03
C VAL A 469 23.26 -14.88 14.76
N VAL A 470 23.19 -13.75 14.06
CA VAL A 470 22.43 -13.62 12.81
C VAL A 470 23.38 -13.68 11.60
N VAL A 471 23.10 -14.62 10.69
CA VAL A 471 23.82 -14.82 9.43
C VAL A 471 22.86 -14.53 8.28
N PRO A 472 22.73 -13.28 7.81
CA PRO A 472 21.71 -12.93 6.83
C PRO A 472 22.05 -13.42 5.43
N PHE A 473 20.99 -13.84 4.74
CA PHE A 473 20.96 -14.23 3.33
C PHE A 473 20.28 -13.17 2.48
N PHE A 474 19.08 -12.74 2.87
CA PHE A 474 18.33 -11.73 2.12
C PHE A 474 17.23 -11.02 2.92
N GLY A 475 16.66 -9.98 2.31
CA GLY A 475 15.43 -9.35 2.77
C GLY A 475 15.60 -8.59 4.09
N ASP A 476 14.76 -8.90 5.07
CA ASP A 476 14.72 -8.25 6.40
C ASP A 476 15.73 -8.82 7.40
N GLN A 477 16.43 -9.89 7.04
CA GLN A 477 17.35 -10.60 7.91
C GLN A 477 18.51 -9.73 8.45
N PRO A 478 19.14 -8.84 7.63
CA PRO A 478 20.15 -7.91 8.16
C PRO A 478 19.58 -6.96 9.22
N PHE A 479 18.36 -6.45 9.00
CA PHE A 479 17.68 -5.56 9.94
C PHE A 479 17.50 -6.24 11.30
N TRP A 480 17.01 -7.47 11.35
CA TRP A 480 16.88 -8.20 12.62
C TRP A 480 18.22 -8.46 13.30
N GLY A 481 19.26 -8.76 12.53
CA GLY A 481 20.62 -8.88 13.05
C GLY A 481 21.12 -7.60 13.70
N GLU A 482 20.91 -6.46 13.04
CA GLU A 482 21.25 -5.14 13.58
C GLU A 482 20.45 -4.82 14.86
N MET A 483 19.16 -5.14 14.91
CA MET A 483 18.32 -4.90 16.09
C MET A 483 18.72 -5.78 17.29
N VAL A 484 19.05 -7.05 17.04
CA VAL A 484 19.58 -7.96 18.07
C VAL A 484 20.92 -7.44 18.61
N ALA A 485 21.80 -6.99 17.72
CA ALA A 485 23.10 -6.45 18.08
C ALA A 485 22.98 -5.16 18.89
N ALA A 486 22.12 -4.23 18.46
CA ALA A 486 21.85 -2.98 19.16
C ALA A 486 21.28 -3.21 20.57
N ALA A 487 20.51 -4.29 20.77
CA ALA A 487 20.00 -4.69 22.08
C ALA A 487 21.05 -5.43 22.95
N GLY A 488 22.26 -5.69 22.43
CA GLY A 488 23.32 -6.41 23.12
C GLY A 488 23.06 -7.92 23.29
N ALA A 489 21.99 -8.44 22.67
CA ALA A 489 21.60 -9.86 22.76
C ALA A 489 22.28 -10.73 21.69
N GLY A 490 23.16 -10.16 20.87
CA GLY A 490 23.94 -10.86 19.85
C GLY A 490 25.04 -9.96 19.28
N PRO A 491 25.97 -10.51 18.49
CA PRO A 491 26.97 -9.73 17.78
C PRO A 491 26.37 -9.09 16.52
N MET A 492 27.13 -8.18 15.89
CA MET A 492 26.78 -7.67 14.56
C MET A 492 26.56 -8.82 13.56
N PRO A 493 25.56 -8.72 12.67
CA PRO A 493 25.26 -9.78 11.73
C PRO A 493 26.43 -10.07 10.79
N ILE A 494 26.65 -11.35 10.48
CA ILE A 494 27.71 -11.79 9.57
C ILE A 494 27.08 -12.22 8.26
N PRO A 495 27.20 -11.44 7.16
CA PRO A 495 26.64 -11.84 5.87
C PRO A 495 27.11 -13.24 5.47
N HIS A 496 26.19 -14.10 5.00
CA HIS A 496 26.49 -15.51 4.73
C HIS A 496 27.71 -15.73 3.82
N LYS A 497 27.94 -14.82 2.85
CA LYS A 497 29.10 -14.88 1.93
C LYS A 497 30.44 -14.65 2.60
N LEU A 498 30.43 -13.97 3.74
CA LEU A 498 31.61 -13.67 4.54
C LEU A 498 31.79 -14.67 5.68
N LEU A 499 30.87 -15.61 5.89
CA LEU A 499 30.94 -16.52 7.04
C LEU A 499 32.15 -17.45 6.94
N THR A 500 33.00 -17.40 7.96
CA THR A 500 34.18 -18.24 8.14
C THR A 500 34.29 -18.69 9.58
N ALA A 501 35.11 -19.71 9.86
CA ALA A 501 35.38 -20.10 11.25
C ALA A 501 36.00 -18.94 12.05
N GLU A 502 36.84 -18.12 11.42
CA GLU A 502 37.54 -16.98 12.03
C GLU A 502 36.59 -15.90 12.56
N ASN A 503 35.47 -15.63 11.87
CA ASN A 503 34.49 -14.64 12.34
C ASN A 503 33.32 -15.25 13.12
N LEU A 504 32.96 -16.52 12.87
CA LEU A 504 31.91 -17.20 13.61
C LEU A 504 32.36 -17.54 15.05
N THR A 505 33.64 -17.86 15.24
CA THR A 505 34.22 -18.15 16.57
C THR A 505 34.03 -17.01 17.57
N PRO A 506 34.50 -15.76 17.32
CA PRO A 506 34.29 -14.66 18.23
C PRO A 506 32.80 -14.27 18.39
N ALA A 507 31.99 -14.47 17.34
CA ALA A 507 30.55 -14.20 17.39
C ALA A 507 29.79 -15.16 18.34
N ILE A 508 30.05 -16.47 18.25
CA ILE A 508 29.48 -17.44 19.20
C ILE A 508 30.05 -17.21 20.60
N HIS A 509 31.35 -16.93 20.71
CA HIS A 509 31.96 -16.61 22.00
C HIS A 509 31.25 -15.41 22.68
N PHE A 510 30.96 -14.34 21.94
CA PHE A 510 30.18 -13.20 22.44
C PHE A 510 28.83 -13.65 23.02
N CYS A 511 28.07 -14.48 22.32
CA CYS A 511 26.79 -15.02 22.81
C CYS A 511 26.91 -15.83 24.10
N LEU A 512 28.09 -16.38 24.40
CA LEU A 512 28.33 -17.15 25.61
C LEU A 512 28.76 -16.30 26.81
N THR A 513 29.04 -15.01 26.62
CA THR A 513 29.39 -14.05 27.68
C THR A 513 28.25 -13.82 28.67
N ARG A 514 28.57 -13.23 29.83
CA ARG A 514 27.56 -12.94 30.86
C ARG A 514 26.66 -11.78 30.41
N GLU A 515 27.25 -10.80 29.74
CA GLU A 515 26.61 -9.58 29.27
C GLU A 515 25.53 -9.90 28.23
N ALA A 516 25.87 -10.69 27.21
CA ALA A 516 24.92 -11.11 26.18
C ALA A 516 23.76 -11.93 26.78
N LYS A 517 24.07 -12.85 27.70
CA LYS A 517 23.04 -13.65 28.43
C LYS A 517 22.14 -12.78 29.30
N GLN A 518 22.68 -11.75 29.95
CA GLN A 518 21.89 -10.81 30.75
C GLN A 518 20.97 -9.97 29.86
N ALA A 519 21.46 -9.46 28.73
CA ALA A 519 20.66 -8.73 27.75
C ALA A 519 19.51 -9.60 27.20
N ALA A 520 19.82 -10.83 26.77
CA ALA A 520 18.80 -11.76 26.28
C ALA A 520 17.76 -12.12 27.36
N ARG A 521 18.16 -12.30 28.62
CA ARG A 521 17.24 -12.53 29.75
C ARG A 521 16.36 -11.32 30.05
N ALA A 522 16.90 -10.10 29.97
CA ALA A 522 16.14 -8.88 30.16
C ALA A 522 15.05 -8.73 29.08
N LEU A 523 15.41 -8.94 27.81
CA LEU A 523 14.46 -8.96 26.69
C LEU A 523 13.41 -10.06 26.86
N SER A 524 13.82 -11.29 27.15
CA SER A 524 12.92 -12.42 27.41
C SER A 524 11.90 -12.10 28.51
N SER A 525 12.35 -11.48 29.60
CA SER A 525 11.48 -11.09 30.72
C SER A 525 10.45 -10.04 30.32
N GLN A 526 10.85 -9.05 29.50
CA GLN A 526 9.92 -8.04 28.96
C GLN A 526 8.93 -8.69 27.98
N MET A 527 9.42 -9.50 27.05
CA MET A 527 8.61 -10.25 26.08
C MET A 527 7.60 -11.20 26.74
N ALA A 528 7.92 -11.77 27.91
CA ALA A 528 7.01 -12.65 28.64
C ALA A 528 5.75 -11.93 29.16
N SER A 529 5.84 -10.61 29.39
CA SER A 529 4.70 -9.78 29.80
C SER A 529 3.83 -9.34 28.62
N GLU A 530 4.34 -9.43 27.39
CA GLU A 530 3.65 -9.00 26.18
C GLU A 530 2.52 -9.96 25.81
N ARG A 531 1.42 -9.38 25.31
CA ARG A 531 0.26 -10.11 24.78
C ARG A 531 0.08 -9.75 23.30
N GLY A 532 1.07 -10.11 22.48
CA GLY A 532 1.18 -9.65 21.09
C GLY A 532 -0.10 -9.83 20.25
N VAL A 533 -0.67 -11.03 20.29
CA VAL A 533 -1.87 -11.39 19.51
C VAL A 533 -3.11 -10.65 20.01
N GLU A 534 -3.34 -10.63 21.33
CA GLU A 534 -4.46 -9.90 21.95
C GLU A 534 -4.36 -8.40 21.69
N ALA A 535 -3.17 -7.83 21.86
CA ALA A 535 -2.91 -6.42 21.64
C ALA A 535 -3.10 -6.02 20.16
N ALA A 536 -2.85 -6.93 19.22
CA ALA A 536 -3.13 -6.72 17.80
C ALA A 536 -4.62 -6.79 17.47
N ALA A 537 -5.38 -7.71 18.09
CA ALA A 537 -6.83 -7.73 17.99
C ALA A 537 -7.45 -6.43 18.55
N GLN A 538 -6.94 -5.94 19.69
CA GLN A 538 -7.33 -4.64 20.26
C GLN A 538 -6.97 -3.47 19.34
N SER A 539 -5.77 -3.47 18.74
CA SER A 539 -5.36 -2.47 17.75
C SER A 539 -6.31 -2.46 16.54
N PHE A 540 -6.68 -3.64 16.04
CA PHE A 540 -7.68 -3.79 14.98
C PHE A 540 -9.02 -3.19 15.39
N HIS A 541 -9.59 -3.60 16.53
CA HIS A 541 -10.87 -3.08 17.01
C HIS A 541 -10.87 -1.57 17.27
N ALA A 542 -9.77 -1.03 17.79
CA ALA A 542 -9.63 0.41 18.06
C ALA A 542 -9.65 1.26 16.78
N ASN A 543 -9.31 0.67 15.64
CA ASN A 543 -9.26 1.35 14.34
C ASN A 543 -10.53 1.15 13.49
N LEU A 544 -11.51 0.36 13.94
CA LEU A 544 -12.76 0.14 13.21
C LEU A 544 -13.77 1.30 13.37
N PRO A 545 -14.49 1.70 12.31
CA PRO A 545 -15.46 2.78 12.35
C PRO A 545 -16.80 2.32 12.94
N LEU A 546 -16.83 2.06 14.26
CA LEU A 546 -18.00 1.51 14.95
C LEU A 546 -19.32 2.27 14.72
N GLU A 547 -19.25 3.59 14.52
CA GLU A 547 -20.42 4.44 14.30
C GLU A 547 -21.15 4.12 12.99
N THR A 548 -20.41 3.75 11.94
CA THR A 548 -20.96 3.37 10.64
C THR A 548 -21.21 1.86 10.53
N MET A 549 -20.65 1.06 11.43
CA MET A 549 -20.77 -0.41 11.38
C MET A 549 -22.01 -0.95 12.08
N ARG A 550 -22.64 -0.26 13.04
CA ARG A 550 -23.75 -0.85 13.81
C ARG A 550 -25.05 -0.94 13.03
N CYS A 551 -25.69 -2.11 13.06
CA CYS A 551 -27.09 -2.22 12.67
C CYS A 551 -28.00 -1.47 13.66
N ALA A 552 -28.98 -0.75 13.13
CA ALA A 552 -29.93 0.01 13.91
C ALA A 552 -30.89 -0.85 14.73
N LEU A 553 -31.13 -2.10 14.31
CA LEU A 553 -32.07 -3.02 14.96
C LEU A 553 -31.37 -4.10 15.80
N LEU A 554 -30.17 -4.51 15.39
CA LEU A 554 -29.36 -5.53 16.06
C LEU A 554 -27.94 -4.97 16.31
N PRO A 555 -27.71 -4.21 17.40
CA PRO A 555 -26.45 -3.50 17.61
C PRO A 555 -25.19 -4.37 17.71
N THR A 556 -25.34 -5.68 17.93
CA THR A 556 -24.26 -6.68 17.94
C THR A 556 -23.92 -7.23 16.55
N GLU A 557 -24.66 -6.82 15.52
CA GLU A 557 -24.47 -7.25 14.14
C GLU A 557 -24.07 -6.06 13.27
N VAL A 558 -23.20 -6.31 12.29
CA VAL A 558 -22.72 -5.26 11.39
C VAL A 558 -23.75 -4.93 10.31
N ALA A 559 -23.90 -3.64 10.03
CA ALA A 559 -24.73 -3.14 8.96
C ALA A 559 -24.12 -3.47 7.60
N SER A 560 -24.85 -4.24 6.79
CA SER A 560 -24.48 -4.56 5.41
C SER A 560 -25.34 -3.83 4.38
N TRP A 561 -26.51 -3.37 4.83
CA TRP A 561 -27.55 -2.78 4.02
C TRP A 561 -27.94 -1.40 4.54
N LYS A 562 -28.35 -0.53 3.62
CA LYS A 562 -28.96 0.76 3.90
C LYS A 562 -30.30 0.84 3.19
N THR A 563 -31.37 1.24 3.88
CA THR A 563 -32.67 1.43 3.22
C THR A 563 -32.67 2.70 2.36
N LYS A 564 -33.24 2.62 1.15
CA LYS A 564 -33.40 3.77 0.24
C LYS A 564 -34.19 4.91 0.89
N LYS A 565 -35.31 4.54 1.53
CA LYS A 565 -36.14 5.45 2.31
C LYS A 565 -35.62 5.48 3.75
N GLY A 566 -35.39 6.68 4.29
CA GLY A 566 -34.96 6.87 5.66
C GLY A 566 -33.48 6.55 5.94
N SER A 567 -32.74 5.88 5.04
CA SER A 567 -31.31 5.60 5.27
C SER A 567 -31.06 4.90 6.62
N ILE A 568 -31.79 3.83 6.89
CA ILE A 568 -31.66 3.01 8.10
C ILE A 568 -30.64 1.91 7.80
N LEU A 569 -29.69 1.72 8.73
CA LEU A 569 -28.63 0.73 8.60
C LEU A 569 -29.09 -0.62 9.14
N LEU A 570 -29.04 -1.65 8.31
CA LEU A 570 -29.54 -2.99 8.61
C LEU A 570 -28.43 -4.03 8.44
N SER A 571 -28.33 -4.95 9.39
CA SER A 571 -27.53 -6.17 9.22
C SER A 571 -28.18 -7.10 8.22
N LYS A 572 -27.43 -8.12 7.77
CA LYS A 572 -27.95 -9.18 6.90
C LYS A 572 -29.16 -9.84 7.56
N LEU A 573 -29.02 -10.29 8.81
CA LEU A 573 -30.10 -10.90 9.58
C LEU A 573 -31.32 -9.99 9.74
N ALA A 574 -31.14 -8.74 10.15
CA ALA A 574 -32.25 -7.80 10.31
C ALA A 574 -32.99 -7.52 8.99
N ALA A 575 -32.24 -7.38 7.89
CA ALA A 575 -32.82 -7.19 6.56
C ALA A 575 -33.64 -8.41 6.14
N GLN A 576 -33.15 -9.63 6.38
CA GLN A 576 -33.84 -10.86 6.03
C GLN A 576 -35.16 -11.02 6.78
N VAL A 577 -35.18 -10.78 8.09
CA VAL A 577 -36.39 -10.82 8.92
C VAL A 577 -37.47 -9.86 8.38
N LEU A 578 -37.07 -8.63 7.99
CA LEU A 578 -38.01 -7.65 7.43
C LEU A 578 -38.53 -8.05 6.04
N ILE A 579 -37.70 -8.71 5.22
CA ILE A 579 -38.10 -9.20 3.89
C ILE A 579 -39.08 -10.37 4.02
N GLU A 580 -38.79 -11.36 4.86
CA GLU A 580 -39.63 -12.54 5.08
C GLU A 580 -41.02 -12.17 5.63
N ASN A 581 -41.10 -11.12 6.43
CA ASN A 581 -42.35 -10.60 7.00
C ASN A 581 -43.05 -9.56 6.09
N GLY A 582 -42.54 -9.33 4.87
CA GLY A 582 -43.17 -8.42 3.90
C GLY A 582 -43.15 -6.94 4.28
N VAL A 583 -42.29 -6.53 5.21
CA VAL A 583 -42.17 -5.13 5.65
C VAL A 583 -41.40 -4.28 4.64
N ILE A 584 -40.40 -4.89 4.00
CA ILE A 584 -39.61 -4.30 2.91
C ILE A 584 -39.39 -5.35 1.82
N VAL A 585 -39.02 -4.94 0.61
CA VAL A 585 -38.53 -5.84 -0.43
C VAL A 585 -37.03 -5.65 -0.66
N SER A 586 -36.35 -6.65 -1.22
CA SER A 586 -34.89 -6.58 -1.47
C SER A 586 -34.49 -5.40 -2.36
N SER A 587 -35.39 -4.90 -3.21
CA SER A 587 -35.17 -3.70 -4.04
C SER A 587 -35.20 -2.38 -3.25
N ASP A 588 -35.67 -2.37 -2.01
CA ASP A 588 -35.63 -1.21 -1.09
C ASP A 588 -34.28 -1.03 -0.40
N LEU A 589 -33.38 -2.02 -0.51
CA LEU A 589 -32.05 -1.99 0.08
C LEU A 589 -31.00 -1.45 -0.90
N GLU A 590 -29.97 -0.80 -0.38
CA GLU A 590 -28.73 -0.41 -1.05
C GLU A 590 -27.55 -0.99 -0.26
N ASN A 591 -26.43 -1.27 -0.95
CA ASN A 591 -25.22 -1.70 -0.27
C ASN A 591 -24.77 -0.59 0.69
N HIS A 592 -24.50 -0.94 1.93
CA HIS A 592 -23.83 -0.04 2.86
C HIS A 592 -22.31 -0.20 2.75
N GLU A 593 -21.62 0.92 2.59
CA GLU A 593 -20.16 1.04 2.62
C GLU A 593 -19.80 1.54 4.03
N THR A 594 -19.16 0.69 4.84
CA THR A 594 -18.83 1.01 6.24
C THR A 594 -17.62 1.94 6.35
N ASP A 595 -16.66 1.81 5.43
CA ASP A 595 -15.44 2.63 5.39
C ASP A 595 -15.03 2.86 3.92
N PRO A 596 -15.55 3.89 3.25
CA PRO A 596 -15.28 4.12 1.84
C PRO A 596 -13.86 4.67 1.61
N PHE A 597 -13.07 3.98 0.80
CA PHE A 597 -11.73 4.43 0.38
C PHE A 597 -11.83 5.36 -0.83
N ILE A 598 -11.55 6.64 -0.63
CA ILE A 598 -11.49 7.62 -1.71
C ILE A 598 -10.02 7.89 -2.04
N ILE A 599 -9.60 7.39 -3.21
CA ILE A 599 -8.24 7.65 -3.70
C ILE A 599 -8.29 8.93 -4.52
N THR A 600 -7.79 10.03 -3.95
CA THR A 600 -7.60 11.28 -4.69
C THR A 600 -6.31 11.19 -5.51
N ASN A 601 -6.44 11.25 -6.83
CA ASN A 601 -5.27 11.33 -7.71
C ASN A 601 -4.67 12.74 -7.67
N GLN A 602 -3.89 13.04 -6.63
CA GLN A 602 -3.15 14.30 -6.52
C GLN A 602 -1.99 14.30 -7.52
N ARG A 603 -2.07 15.17 -8.52
CA ARG A 603 -1.01 15.37 -9.50
C ARG A 603 -0.10 16.48 -8.99
N TRP A 604 1.02 16.08 -8.41
CA TRP A 604 2.02 17.01 -7.90
C TRP A 604 2.90 17.52 -9.04
N ASP A 605 3.13 18.83 -9.03
CA ASP A 605 4.10 19.63 -9.82
C ASP A 605 3.62 20.27 -11.16
N PRO A 606 3.53 21.62 -11.25
CA PRO A 606 3.36 22.38 -12.49
C PRO A 606 4.36 22.02 -13.60
N VAL A 607 5.54 21.50 -13.28
CA VAL A 607 6.54 21.18 -14.30
C VAL A 607 6.20 19.88 -15.03
N THR A 608 5.67 18.86 -14.35
CA THR A 608 5.21 17.61 -15.00
C THR A 608 3.81 17.72 -15.59
N SER A 609 2.96 18.63 -15.09
CA SER A 609 1.63 18.84 -15.68
C SER A 609 1.62 19.76 -16.90
N THR A 610 2.60 20.66 -17.09
CA THR A 610 2.36 21.88 -17.88
C THR A 610 3.57 22.56 -18.55
N THR A 611 4.55 21.84 -19.12
CA THR A 611 5.77 22.52 -19.64
C THR A 611 5.66 23.20 -21.03
N SER A 612 4.56 23.15 -21.77
CA SER A 612 4.45 23.97 -23.01
C SER A 612 3.07 24.53 -23.38
N ALA A 613 1.98 24.07 -22.76
CA ALA A 613 0.63 24.46 -23.18
C ALA A 613 0.00 25.63 -22.41
N CYS A 614 0.56 26.07 -21.26
CA CYS A 614 -0.14 27.00 -20.37
C CYS A 614 -0.15 28.46 -20.80
N VAL A 615 0.88 28.95 -21.50
CA VAL A 615 0.91 30.38 -21.86
C VAL A 615 -0.15 30.70 -22.92
N GLY A 616 -0.42 29.76 -23.85
CA GLY A 616 -1.48 29.90 -24.85
C GLY A 616 -2.88 29.71 -24.24
N ILE A 617 -3.09 28.67 -23.44
CA ILE A 617 -4.42 28.35 -22.87
C ILE A 617 -4.91 29.40 -21.88
N VAL A 618 -4.03 29.99 -21.05
CA VAL A 618 -4.40 31.06 -20.12
C VAL A 618 -4.77 32.35 -20.87
N GLY A 619 -4.06 32.65 -21.97
CA GLY A 619 -4.41 33.76 -22.86
C GLY A 619 -5.75 33.54 -23.57
N ASP A 620 -5.98 32.34 -24.11
CA ASP A 620 -7.18 31.99 -24.87
C ASP A 620 -8.43 31.85 -23.97
N MET A 621 -8.30 31.31 -22.75
CA MET A 621 -9.38 31.24 -21.77
C MET A 621 -9.66 32.58 -21.08
N GLY A 622 -8.65 33.43 -20.88
CA GLY A 622 -8.83 34.81 -20.42
C GLY A 622 -9.63 35.64 -21.44
N MET A 623 -9.40 35.41 -22.73
CA MET A 623 -10.18 35.98 -23.83
C MET A 623 -11.60 35.40 -23.91
N ALA A 624 -11.79 34.11 -23.66
CA ALA A 624 -13.12 33.48 -23.61
C ALA A 624 -13.96 33.93 -22.40
N ALA A 625 -13.33 34.15 -21.23
CA ALA A 625 -13.99 34.69 -20.04
C ALA A 625 -14.42 36.15 -20.23
N LYS A 626 -13.67 36.94 -21.01
CA LYS A 626 -14.07 38.29 -21.43
C LYS A 626 -15.38 38.26 -22.24
N GLY A 627 -15.56 37.28 -23.13
CA GLY A 627 -16.81 37.11 -23.90
C GLY A 627 -18.01 36.62 -23.09
N MET A 628 -17.81 35.99 -21.94
CA MET A 628 -18.91 35.55 -21.05
C MET A 628 -19.35 36.62 -20.04
N VAL A 629 -18.52 37.64 -19.78
CA VAL A 629 -18.77 38.68 -18.76
C VAL A 629 -18.97 40.07 -19.36
N VAL A 630 -18.31 40.41 -20.46
CA VAL A 630 -18.37 41.75 -21.06
C VAL A 630 -19.47 41.84 -22.13
N ASP A 631 -19.62 40.82 -22.98
CA ASP A 631 -20.58 40.86 -24.10
C ASP A 631 -22.07 40.88 -23.72
N PRO A 632 -22.54 40.38 -22.55
CA PRO A 632 -23.93 40.57 -22.13
C PRO A 632 -24.29 42.02 -21.81
N PHE A 633 -23.28 42.89 -21.64
CA PHE A 633 -23.45 44.30 -21.25
C PHE A 633 -23.04 45.30 -22.33
N THR A 634 -22.51 44.83 -23.46
CA THR A 634 -22.11 45.66 -24.60
C THR A 634 -22.83 45.26 -25.89
N GLU A 635 -24.16 45.18 -25.85
CA GLU A 635 -24.99 45.31 -27.06
C GLU A 635 -25.57 46.75 -27.13
N PRO A 636 -25.26 47.55 -28.17
CA PRO A 636 -25.89 48.84 -28.36
C PRO A 636 -27.35 48.68 -28.85
N LYS A 637 -28.27 49.32 -28.13
CA LYS A 637 -29.64 49.64 -28.57
C LYS A 637 -29.62 50.25 -29.97
N HIS A 638 -30.35 49.66 -30.92
CA HIS A 638 -30.90 50.44 -32.03
C HIS A 638 -32.35 50.05 -32.39
N SER A 639 -33.16 51.10 -32.39
CA SER A 639 -34.43 51.36 -33.07
C SER A 639 -35.66 50.49 -32.80
N VAL A 640 -36.53 51.11 -32.01
CA VAL A 640 -37.98 51.02 -32.00
C VAL A 640 -38.57 51.46 -33.35
N THR A 641 -39.50 50.66 -33.90
CA THR A 641 -40.77 51.02 -34.59
C THR A 641 -41.49 49.69 -34.88
N SER A 642 -42.80 49.47 -34.69
CA SER A 642 -43.92 50.32 -34.30
C SER A 642 -45.12 49.46 -33.85
N SER A 643 -45.94 50.05 -32.98
CA SER A 643 -47.41 49.89 -32.84
C SER A 643 -48.02 48.55 -32.37
N ALA A 644 -48.27 48.51 -31.05
CA ALA A 644 -49.59 48.51 -30.39
C ALA A 644 -50.62 47.37 -30.61
N ALA A 645 -50.84 46.67 -29.49
CA ALA A 645 -52.11 46.28 -28.86
C ALA A 645 -53.00 45.18 -29.50
N SER A 646 -53.02 44.00 -28.88
CA SER A 646 -54.11 43.64 -27.95
C SER A 646 -53.78 42.37 -27.14
N THR A 647 -54.36 42.36 -25.95
CA THR A 647 -54.29 41.45 -24.80
C THR A 647 -54.53 39.97 -25.07
N SER A 648 -53.70 39.09 -24.50
CA SER A 648 -54.14 38.05 -23.55
C SER A 648 -52.94 37.37 -22.87
N SER A 649 -53.14 37.00 -21.62
CA SER A 649 -52.20 36.37 -20.71
C SER A 649 -51.83 34.95 -21.14
N ASP A 650 -50.54 34.60 -21.16
CA ASP A 650 -50.15 33.21 -20.90
C ASP A 650 -48.77 33.07 -20.23
N LYS A 651 -48.80 32.49 -19.03
CA LYS A 651 -47.63 32.07 -18.26
C LYS A 651 -47.18 30.70 -18.76
N SER A 652 -46.26 30.63 -19.72
CA SER A 652 -45.37 29.47 -19.86
C SER A 652 -44.30 29.72 -20.93
N ASN A 653 -43.05 29.99 -20.54
CA ASN A 653 -41.91 29.85 -21.46
C ASN A 653 -40.59 29.40 -20.81
N GLY A 654 -40.53 29.16 -19.50
CA GLY A 654 -39.34 28.61 -18.84
C GLY A 654 -39.07 27.14 -19.21
N ALA A 655 -40.12 26.31 -19.28
CA ALA A 655 -39.99 24.88 -19.55
C ALA A 655 -39.63 24.56 -21.02
N ALA A 656 -40.11 25.37 -21.98
CA ALA A 656 -39.81 25.17 -23.40
C ALA A 656 -38.36 25.57 -23.74
N VAL A 657 -37.81 26.58 -23.07
CA VAL A 657 -36.41 26.98 -23.21
C VAL A 657 -35.49 25.99 -22.49
N ALA A 658 -35.82 25.56 -21.27
CA ALA A 658 -35.08 24.54 -20.54
C ALA A 658 -35.08 23.17 -21.26
N GLY A 659 -36.20 22.78 -21.88
CA GLY A 659 -36.33 21.55 -22.66
C GLY A 659 -35.52 21.55 -23.96
N ARG A 660 -35.39 22.71 -24.63
CA ARG A 660 -34.53 22.86 -25.82
C ARG A 660 -33.04 22.88 -25.46
N VAL A 661 -32.68 23.48 -24.33
CA VAL A 661 -31.30 23.44 -23.81
C VAL A 661 -30.93 22.02 -23.39
N ALA A 662 -31.79 21.32 -22.63
CA ALA A 662 -31.56 19.93 -22.24
C ALA A 662 -31.53 18.96 -23.44
N GLY A 663 -32.41 19.17 -24.43
CA GLY A 663 -32.46 18.38 -25.67
C GLY A 663 -31.25 18.61 -26.58
N GLY A 664 -30.73 19.85 -26.64
CA GLY A 664 -29.50 20.18 -27.36
C GLY A 664 -28.26 19.55 -26.72
N VAL A 665 -28.19 19.55 -25.39
CA VAL A 665 -27.11 18.93 -24.61
C VAL A 665 -27.12 17.40 -24.79
N ALA A 666 -28.29 16.75 -24.70
CA ALA A 666 -28.39 15.29 -24.86
C ALA A 666 -28.08 14.81 -26.30
N LYS A 667 -28.49 15.57 -27.32
CA LYS A 667 -28.28 15.21 -28.74
C LYS A 667 -26.84 15.45 -29.21
N GLY A 668 -26.12 16.39 -28.58
CA GLY A 668 -24.66 16.53 -28.75
C GLY A 668 -23.86 15.42 -28.06
N PHE A 669 -24.39 14.86 -26.96
CA PHE A 669 -23.71 13.86 -26.13
C PHE A 669 -23.65 12.46 -26.76
N GLY A 670 -24.67 12.06 -27.54
CA GLY A 670 -24.76 10.72 -28.13
C GLY A 670 -23.72 10.41 -29.23
N ARG A 671 -23.02 11.43 -29.76
CA ARG A 671 -21.99 11.28 -30.81
C ARG A 671 -20.55 11.23 -30.28
N PHE A 672 -20.35 11.29 -28.95
CA PHE A 672 -19.06 11.58 -28.31
C PHE A 672 -18.50 10.39 -27.48
N VAL A 673 -18.57 9.16 -28.00
CA VAL A 673 -18.19 7.95 -27.23
C VAL A 673 -16.87 7.36 -27.72
N GLY A 674 -15.82 7.42 -26.89
CA GLY A 674 -14.65 6.54 -26.99
C GLY A 674 -13.30 7.17 -26.66
N ALA A 675 -12.81 6.95 -25.44
CA ALA A 675 -11.41 7.06 -24.97
C ALA A 675 -10.62 8.38 -25.11
N PHE A 676 -11.03 9.35 -25.94
CA PHE A 676 -10.30 10.62 -26.15
C PHE A 676 -10.62 11.72 -25.10
N TYR A 677 -11.79 11.62 -24.44
CA TYR A 677 -12.32 12.67 -23.55
C TYR A 677 -11.59 12.80 -22.20
N LYS A 678 -11.15 11.68 -21.60
CA LYS A 678 -10.56 11.67 -20.25
C LYS A 678 -9.24 12.45 -20.22
N GLY A 679 -8.36 12.23 -21.19
CA GLY A 679 -6.99 12.77 -21.18
C GLY A 679 -6.88 14.29 -21.40
N VAL A 680 -7.67 14.85 -22.33
CA VAL A 680 -7.49 16.25 -22.80
C VAL A 680 -8.44 17.24 -22.12
N ILE A 681 -9.67 16.82 -21.78
CA ILE A 681 -10.72 17.75 -21.30
C ILE A 681 -10.92 17.69 -19.78
N VAL A 682 -10.60 16.57 -19.13
CA VAL A 682 -10.78 16.41 -17.68
C VAL A 682 -9.45 16.26 -16.97
N ASP A 683 -8.63 15.30 -17.38
CA ASP A 683 -7.38 14.98 -16.69
C ASP A 683 -6.35 16.12 -16.78
N LEU A 684 -6.22 16.79 -17.93
CA LEU A 684 -5.28 17.90 -18.10
C LEU A 684 -5.74 19.16 -17.33
N PRO A 685 -6.98 19.66 -17.47
CA PRO A 685 -7.45 20.79 -16.64
C PRO A 685 -7.47 20.49 -15.14
N LEU A 686 -7.80 19.27 -14.72
CA LEU A 686 -7.76 18.87 -13.31
C LEU A 686 -6.32 18.81 -12.79
N ALA A 687 -5.39 18.27 -13.57
CA ALA A 687 -3.96 18.32 -13.24
C ALA A 687 -3.45 19.75 -13.09
N THR A 688 -3.80 20.63 -14.02
CA THR A 688 -3.43 22.05 -13.99
C THR A 688 -4.03 22.76 -12.77
N THR A 689 -5.30 22.48 -12.46
CA THR A 689 -5.98 23.05 -11.29
C THR A 689 -5.31 22.62 -9.98
N GLU A 690 -5.09 21.32 -9.80
CA GLU A 690 -4.45 20.76 -8.60
C GLU A 690 -2.97 21.16 -8.49
N GLY A 691 -2.27 21.23 -9.62
CA GLY A 691 -0.90 21.74 -9.71
C GLY A 691 -0.81 23.16 -9.16
N PHE A 692 -1.62 24.08 -9.68
CA PHE A 692 -1.68 25.47 -9.21
C PHE A 692 -2.14 25.59 -7.75
N ARG A 693 -3.12 24.80 -7.33
CA ARG A 693 -3.63 24.78 -5.95
C ARG A 693 -2.56 24.37 -4.94
N ASN A 694 -1.63 23.50 -5.33
CA ASN A 694 -0.57 22.98 -4.45
C ASN A 694 0.73 23.80 -4.46
N VAL A 695 0.91 24.74 -5.39
CA VAL A 695 2.10 25.61 -5.45
C VAL A 695 2.41 26.32 -4.11
N PRO A 696 1.43 26.83 -3.34
CA PRO A 696 1.69 27.42 -2.03
C PRO A 696 2.46 26.54 -1.03
N ARG A 697 2.33 25.21 -1.12
CA ARG A 697 3.11 24.28 -0.26
C ARG A 697 4.62 24.41 -0.46
N LEU A 698 5.07 24.74 -1.68
CA LEU A 698 6.49 24.84 -2.01
C LEU A 698 7.22 25.95 -1.24
N TYR A 699 6.48 26.94 -0.74
CA TYR A 699 7.01 28.03 0.09
C TYR A 699 6.43 28.06 1.51
N GLY A 700 5.88 26.92 1.96
CA GLY A 700 5.51 26.67 3.35
C GLY A 700 4.13 27.18 3.77
N GLU A 701 3.19 27.33 2.84
CA GLU A 701 1.78 27.59 3.17
C GLU A 701 0.95 26.32 3.29
N GLU A 702 -0.03 26.38 4.19
CA GLU A 702 -1.11 25.40 4.23
C GLU A 702 -2.13 25.67 3.13
N VAL A 703 -2.43 24.63 2.35
CA VAL A 703 -3.43 24.69 1.29
C VAL A 703 -4.79 24.30 1.87
N LYS A 704 -5.79 25.17 1.69
CA LYS A 704 -7.16 24.93 2.15
C LYS A 704 -7.74 23.68 1.51
N ASP A 705 -8.41 22.87 2.32
CA ASP A 705 -9.19 21.72 1.86
C ASP A 705 -10.61 22.15 1.45
N HIS A 706 -11.06 21.69 0.28
CA HIS A 706 -12.37 21.98 -0.29
C HIS A 706 -13.30 20.77 -0.27
N GLY A 707 -12.81 19.63 0.22
CA GLY A 707 -13.49 18.33 0.18
C GLY A 707 -13.19 17.55 -1.10
N GLU A 708 -13.69 16.32 -1.15
CA GLU A 708 -13.41 15.39 -2.23
C GLU A 708 -14.53 15.34 -3.28
N VAL A 709 -14.13 15.14 -4.55
CA VAL A 709 -15.07 14.93 -5.64
C VAL A 709 -15.45 13.45 -5.72
N THR A 710 -16.63 13.10 -5.22
CA THR A 710 -17.19 11.74 -5.22
C THR A 710 -18.24 11.50 -6.32
N GLY A 711 -18.82 12.57 -6.87
CA GLY A 711 -19.77 12.56 -7.97
C GLY A 711 -20.03 13.96 -8.52
N ALA A 712 -21.03 14.10 -9.39
CA ALA A 712 -21.28 15.35 -10.11
C ALA A 712 -21.61 16.49 -9.14
N LEU A 713 -22.50 16.25 -8.17
CA LEU A 713 -22.91 17.26 -7.19
C LEU A 713 -21.74 17.73 -6.32
N SER A 714 -20.92 16.81 -5.80
CA SER A 714 -19.72 17.18 -5.04
C SER A 714 -18.67 17.89 -5.93
N GLY A 715 -18.57 17.54 -7.21
CA GLY A 715 -17.69 18.22 -8.17
C GLY A 715 -18.03 19.71 -8.33
N PHE A 716 -19.31 20.04 -8.43
CA PHE A 716 -19.80 21.43 -8.40
C PHE A 716 -19.53 22.13 -7.07
N GLN A 717 -19.72 21.44 -5.94
CA GLN A 717 -19.46 22.02 -4.61
C GLN A 717 -17.97 22.33 -4.41
N VAL A 718 -17.08 21.40 -4.73
CA VAL A 718 -15.62 21.58 -4.62
C VAL A 718 -15.15 22.67 -5.58
N GLY A 719 -15.64 22.66 -6.83
CA GLY A 719 -15.34 23.71 -7.81
C GLY A 719 -15.74 25.11 -7.34
N GLY A 720 -16.93 25.25 -6.75
CA GLY A 720 -17.41 26.51 -6.19
C GLY A 720 -16.56 27.00 -5.00
N LYS A 721 -16.24 26.11 -4.04
CA LYS A 721 -15.37 26.45 -2.90
C LYS A 721 -13.97 26.87 -3.36
N ASN A 722 -13.39 26.11 -4.28
CA ASN A 722 -12.08 26.41 -4.85
C ASN A 722 -12.05 27.77 -5.56
N PHE A 723 -13.11 28.12 -6.28
CA PHE A 723 -13.22 29.41 -6.93
C PHE A 723 -13.27 30.56 -5.92
N VAL A 724 -14.21 30.49 -4.96
CA VAL A 724 -14.41 31.56 -3.97
C VAL A 724 -13.14 31.78 -3.15
N HIS A 725 -12.54 30.71 -2.63
CA HIS A 725 -11.31 30.80 -1.85
C HIS A 725 -10.12 31.22 -2.70
N GLY A 726 -9.93 30.64 -3.89
CA GLY A 726 -8.77 30.95 -4.73
C GLY A 726 -8.75 32.39 -5.23
N ILE A 727 -9.91 32.98 -5.51
CA ILE A 727 -10.04 34.42 -5.82
C ILE A 727 -9.81 35.26 -4.55
N ALA A 728 -10.51 34.97 -3.45
CA ALA A 728 -10.41 35.76 -2.23
C ALA A 728 -8.98 35.77 -1.65
N ASP A 729 -8.38 34.60 -1.50
CA ASP A 729 -7.02 34.45 -0.98
C ASP A 729 -6.00 35.03 -1.96
N GLY A 730 -6.13 34.72 -3.26
CA GLY A 730 -5.22 35.22 -4.29
C GLY A 730 -5.08 36.74 -4.29
N PHE A 731 -6.18 37.49 -4.17
CA PHE A 731 -6.14 38.95 -4.10
C PHE A 731 -5.70 39.49 -2.73
N SER A 732 -5.89 38.74 -1.65
CA SER A 732 -5.52 39.18 -0.30
C SER A 732 -4.06 38.90 0.07
N ASP A 733 -3.46 37.84 -0.48
CA ASP A 733 -2.13 37.34 -0.13
C ASP A 733 -0.98 38.32 -0.40
N PRO A 734 -0.96 39.08 -1.52
CA PRO A 734 0.06 40.12 -1.74
C PRO A 734 0.13 41.15 -0.61
N PHE A 735 -0.98 41.39 0.10
CA PHE A 735 -1.01 42.33 1.22
C PHE A 735 -0.78 41.61 2.55
N ARG A 736 -1.49 40.51 2.77
CA ARG A 736 -1.45 39.74 4.01
C ARG A 736 -0.05 39.18 4.29
N GLN A 737 0.56 38.52 3.31
CA GLN A 737 1.86 37.88 3.51
C GLN A 737 3.01 38.87 3.58
N THR A 738 2.92 39.97 2.84
CA THR A 738 3.88 41.08 2.93
C THR A 738 3.86 41.69 4.32
N TYR A 739 2.68 41.90 4.89
CA TYR A 739 2.52 42.40 6.26
C TYR A 739 3.01 41.39 7.31
N GLU A 740 2.58 40.12 7.22
CA GLU A 740 2.98 39.07 8.16
C GLU A 740 4.50 38.78 8.10
N GLY A 741 5.07 38.75 6.89
CA GLY A 741 6.49 38.59 6.67
C GLY A 741 7.28 39.77 7.21
N GLY A 742 6.84 41.01 6.91
CA GLY A 742 7.44 42.23 7.45
C GLY A 742 7.44 42.28 8.97
N LYS A 743 6.36 41.81 9.61
CA LYS A 743 6.25 41.72 11.06
C LYS A 743 7.18 40.67 11.69
N LYS A 744 7.48 39.58 10.98
CA LYS A 744 8.30 38.47 11.48
C LYS A 744 9.80 38.66 11.27
N GLU A 745 10.22 39.13 10.09
CA GLU A 745 11.65 39.19 9.70
C GLU A 745 12.06 40.58 9.16
N GLY A 746 11.29 41.63 9.43
CA GLY A 746 11.61 43.00 9.00
C GLY A 746 11.66 43.13 7.47
N ALA A 747 12.64 43.84 6.93
CA ALA A 747 12.75 44.11 5.49
C ALA A 747 12.91 42.82 4.65
N ILE A 748 13.65 41.83 5.15
CA ILE A 748 13.84 40.54 4.47
C ILE A 748 12.52 39.76 4.44
N GLY A 749 11.76 39.79 5.55
CA GLY A 749 10.45 39.18 5.63
C GLY A 749 9.40 39.87 4.76
N TYR A 750 9.49 41.20 4.61
CA TYR A 750 8.63 41.97 3.72
C TYR A 750 8.83 41.54 2.26
N ALA A 751 10.09 41.43 1.81
CA ALA A 751 10.42 40.98 0.45
C ALA A 751 10.00 39.52 0.20
N LYS A 752 10.28 38.61 1.15
CA LYS A 752 9.82 37.21 1.09
C LYS A 752 8.29 37.13 1.06
N GLY A 753 7.61 37.88 1.91
CA GLY A 753 6.15 37.93 2.01
C GLY A 753 5.50 38.46 0.72
N PHE A 754 6.09 39.48 0.11
CA PHE A 754 5.65 39.99 -1.20
C PHE A 754 5.85 38.96 -2.31
N GLY A 755 7.00 38.31 -2.37
CA GLY A 755 7.27 37.24 -3.34
C GLY A 755 6.28 36.08 -3.23
N LYS A 756 6.02 35.61 -2.01
CA LYS A 756 5.02 34.56 -1.75
C LYS A 756 3.60 35.01 -2.07
N GLY A 757 3.23 36.24 -1.69
CA GLY A 757 1.90 36.80 -1.96
C GLY A 757 1.62 36.97 -3.46
N MET A 758 2.60 37.42 -4.24
CA MET A 758 2.48 37.51 -5.71
C MET A 758 2.43 36.14 -6.39
N ALA A 759 3.21 35.16 -5.90
CA ALA A 759 3.10 33.78 -6.35
C ALA A 759 1.72 33.18 -6.02
N GLY A 760 1.19 33.47 -4.83
CA GLY A 760 -0.16 33.10 -4.39
C GLY A 760 -1.25 33.71 -5.27
N LEU A 761 -1.15 34.99 -5.62
CA LEU A 761 -2.08 35.67 -6.53
C LEU A 761 -2.18 34.95 -7.88
N VAL A 762 -1.04 34.65 -8.52
CA VAL A 762 -1.03 33.99 -9.83
C VAL A 762 -1.57 32.56 -9.73
N THR A 763 -1.11 31.80 -8.73
CA THR A 763 -1.39 30.36 -8.64
C THR A 763 -2.80 30.08 -8.12
N LYS A 764 -3.25 30.76 -7.06
CA LYS A 764 -4.59 30.55 -6.47
C LYS A 764 -5.71 31.02 -7.39
N THR A 765 -5.53 32.12 -8.13
CA THR A 765 -6.53 32.58 -9.11
C THR A 765 -6.57 31.70 -10.35
N SER A 766 -5.43 31.18 -10.81
CA SER A 766 -5.37 30.20 -11.91
C SER A 766 -6.04 28.88 -11.50
N ALA A 767 -5.79 28.39 -10.29
CA ALA A 767 -6.49 27.24 -9.73
C ALA A 767 -8.00 27.49 -9.64
N ALA A 768 -8.44 28.67 -9.20
CA ALA A 768 -9.85 29.04 -9.15
C ALA A 768 -10.51 28.99 -10.54
N ALA A 769 -9.88 29.59 -11.54
CA ALA A 769 -10.41 29.68 -12.90
C ALA A 769 -10.54 28.32 -13.58
N VAL A 770 -9.49 27.49 -13.52
CA VAL A 770 -9.51 26.16 -14.16
C VAL A 770 -10.39 25.18 -13.36
N GLY A 771 -10.44 25.32 -12.03
CA GLY A 771 -11.20 24.45 -11.13
C GLY A 771 -12.71 24.51 -11.29
N ILE A 772 -13.27 25.63 -11.76
CA ILE A 772 -14.71 25.76 -12.07
C ILE A 772 -15.16 24.73 -13.11
N VAL A 773 -14.29 24.35 -14.05
CA VAL A 773 -14.62 23.38 -15.10
C VAL A 773 -14.08 22.00 -14.74
N ALA A 774 -12.87 21.94 -14.18
CA ALA A 774 -12.19 20.69 -13.88
C ALA A 774 -12.89 19.84 -12.82
N TYR A 775 -13.28 20.42 -11.66
CA TYR A 775 -13.90 19.65 -10.59
C TYR A 775 -15.31 19.14 -10.93
N PRO A 776 -16.20 19.92 -11.57
CA PRO A 776 -17.47 19.38 -12.08
C PRO A 776 -17.27 18.33 -13.17
N GLY A 777 -16.32 18.53 -14.09
CA GLY A 777 -15.97 17.56 -15.12
C GLY A 777 -15.53 16.22 -14.54
N ASP A 778 -14.64 16.23 -13.54
CA ASP A 778 -14.21 15.05 -12.80
C ASP A 778 -15.39 14.36 -12.09
N GLY A 779 -16.25 15.13 -11.41
CA GLY A 779 -17.43 14.60 -10.74
C GLY A 779 -18.45 13.95 -11.71
N ILE A 780 -18.63 14.54 -12.88
CA ILE A 780 -19.49 14.04 -13.95
C ILE A 780 -18.91 12.74 -14.55
N VAL A 781 -17.59 12.68 -14.81
CA VAL A 781 -16.92 11.45 -15.27
C VAL A 781 -17.03 10.34 -14.22
N LYS A 782 -16.80 10.65 -12.94
CA LYS A 782 -16.99 9.69 -11.84
C LYS A 782 -18.42 9.18 -11.76
N SER A 783 -19.42 10.07 -11.91
CA SER A 783 -20.84 9.68 -11.93
C SER A 783 -21.19 8.82 -13.15
N MET A 784 -20.63 9.13 -14.32
CA MET A 784 -20.81 8.33 -15.52
C MET A 784 -20.15 6.95 -15.41
N LYS A 785 -18.94 6.86 -14.87
CA LYS A 785 -18.28 5.57 -14.59
C LYS A 785 -19.07 4.77 -13.55
N TYR A 786 -19.56 5.43 -12.51
CA TYR A 786 -20.43 4.81 -11.49
C TYR A 786 -21.68 4.18 -12.13
N LEU A 787 -22.27 4.83 -13.13
CA LEU A 787 -23.44 4.32 -13.86
C LEU A 787 -23.08 3.25 -14.93
N ALA A 788 -21.98 3.44 -15.66
CA ALA A 788 -21.58 2.60 -16.78
C ALA A 788 -20.83 1.30 -16.38
N LYS A 789 -20.05 1.33 -15.30
CA LYS A 789 -19.24 0.22 -14.78
C LYS A 789 -19.78 -0.24 -13.41
N SER A 790 -20.96 -0.85 -13.41
CA SER A 790 -21.64 -1.30 -12.17
C SER A 790 -21.59 -2.82 -11.95
N GLY A 791 -20.82 -3.57 -12.75
CA GLY A 791 -20.80 -5.03 -12.73
C GLY A 791 -20.36 -5.59 -11.37
N THR A 792 -19.26 -5.06 -10.84
CA THR A 792 -18.69 -5.47 -9.56
C THR A 792 -19.60 -5.14 -8.39
N ARG A 793 -20.18 -3.92 -8.35
CA ARG A 793 -21.19 -3.54 -7.34
C ARG A 793 -22.42 -4.46 -7.36
N LYS A 794 -22.90 -4.85 -8.55
CA LYS A 794 -24.00 -5.80 -8.71
C LYS A 794 -23.64 -7.20 -8.21
N ARG A 795 -22.42 -7.69 -8.50
CA ARG A 795 -21.90 -8.97 -7.98
C ARG A 795 -21.81 -8.97 -6.45
N ILE A 796 -21.24 -7.92 -5.86
CA ILE A 796 -21.17 -7.76 -4.39
C ILE A 796 -22.58 -7.78 -3.79
N ARG A 797 -23.52 -7.02 -4.38
CA ARG A 797 -24.91 -6.99 -3.92
C ARG A 797 -25.54 -8.39 -3.98
N ALA A 798 -25.34 -9.12 -5.08
CA ALA A 798 -25.86 -10.48 -5.24
C ALA A 798 -25.27 -11.43 -4.18
N ALA A 799 -23.96 -11.40 -3.96
CA ALA A 799 -23.30 -12.19 -2.92
C ALA A 799 -23.84 -11.85 -1.51
N LYS A 800 -24.01 -10.56 -1.18
CA LYS A 800 -24.61 -10.12 0.08
C LYS A 800 -26.05 -10.62 0.24
N LEU A 801 -26.86 -10.63 -0.82
CA LEU A 801 -28.24 -11.15 -0.78
C LEU A 801 -28.26 -12.66 -0.53
N VAL A 802 -27.42 -13.43 -1.24
CA VAL A 802 -27.29 -14.88 -1.03
C VAL A 802 -26.91 -15.20 0.42
N GLU A 803 -25.96 -14.44 0.98
CA GLU A 803 -25.58 -14.59 2.38
C GLU A 803 -26.69 -14.16 3.34
N THR A 804 -27.43 -13.10 3.02
CA THR A 804 -28.59 -12.63 3.79
C THR A 804 -29.67 -13.71 3.91
N GLU A 805 -30.03 -14.34 2.79
CA GLU A 805 -30.98 -15.47 2.74
C GLU A 805 -30.47 -16.71 3.47
N TRP A 806 -29.16 -16.97 3.42
CA TRP A 806 -28.56 -18.10 4.14
C TRP A 806 -28.60 -17.90 5.66
N ILE A 807 -28.30 -16.68 6.14
CA ILE A 807 -28.34 -16.34 7.57
C ILE A 807 -29.77 -16.44 8.10
N GLY A 808 -30.78 -15.92 7.39
CA GLY A 808 -32.18 -16.00 7.84
C GLY A 808 -32.63 -17.43 8.11
N ARG A 809 -32.39 -18.35 7.16
CA ARG A 809 -32.73 -19.77 7.28
C ARG A 809 -32.10 -20.48 8.48
N LYS A 810 -30.96 -19.99 8.99
CA LYS A 810 -30.26 -20.58 10.13
C LYS A 810 -30.73 -20.05 11.49
N PHE A 811 -31.30 -18.85 11.52
CA PHE A 811 -31.59 -18.11 12.76
C PHE A 811 -33.10 -17.96 13.06
N GLU A 812 -33.97 -18.74 12.41
CA GLU A 812 -35.43 -18.76 12.66
C GLU A 812 -35.84 -19.13 14.10
N ALA A 813 -34.95 -19.67 14.94
CA ALA A 813 -35.32 -20.28 16.22
C ALA A 813 -35.37 -19.33 17.44
N ASP A 814 -34.67 -18.19 17.45
CA ASP A 814 -34.42 -17.42 18.69
C ASP A 814 -34.73 -15.91 18.63
N LEU A 815 -35.23 -15.37 17.50
CA LEU A 815 -35.45 -13.92 17.34
C LEU A 815 -36.93 -13.53 17.37
N ASN A 816 -37.25 -12.53 18.21
CA ASN A 816 -38.57 -11.92 18.25
C ASN A 816 -38.78 -10.98 17.04
N ALA A 817 -39.15 -11.57 15.90
CA ALA A 817 -39.38 -10.84 14.65
C ALA A 817 -40.33 -9.64 14.81
N MET A 818 -41.37 -9.78 15.64
CA MET A 818 -42.35 -8.72 15.90
C MET A 818 -41.73 -7.50 16.57
N GLU A 819 -40.74 -7.68 17.43
CA GLU A 819 -40.03 -6.58 18.10
C GLU A 819 -39.16 -5.80 17.11
N LEU A 820 -38.40 -6.51 16.27
CA LEU A 820 -37.59 -5.92 15.20
C LEU A 820 -38.44 -5.10 14.22
N ILE A 821 -39.60 -5.63 13.83
CA ILE A 821 -40.55 -4.94 12.93
C ILE A 821 -41.08 -3.65 13.57
N ARG A 822 -41.49 -3.71 14.85
CA ARG A 822 -41.98 -2.53 15.58
C ARG A 822 -40.92 -1.45 15.66
N GLU A 823 -39.69 -1.82 15.99
CA GLU A 823 -38.58 -0.87 16.10
C GLU A 823 -38.21 -0.27 14.74
N PHE A 824 -38.20 -1.07 13.67
CA PHE A 824 -38.00 -0.58 12.31
C PHE A 824 -39.05 0.47 11.90
N GLU A 825 -40.33 0.19 12.15
CA GLU A 825 -41.41 1.13 11.87
C GLU A 825 -41.30 2.42 12.69
N ARG A 826 -40.85 2.31 13.94
CA ARG A 826 -40.57 3.48 14.80
C ARG A 826 -39.47 4.36 14.19
N LEU A 827 -38.35 3.76 13.77
CA LEU A 827 -37.24 4.47 13.13
C LEU A 827 -37.65 5.10 11.80
N ARG A 828 -38.45 4.38 10.99
CA ARG A 828 -38.96 4.87 9.70
C ARG A 828 -39.81 6.12 9.89
N LYS A 829 -40.80 6.09 10.80
CA LYS A 829 -41.66 7.24 11.12
C LYS A 829 -40.89 8.41 11.72
N GLY A 830 -39.88 8.14 12.56
CA GLY A 830 -39.04 9.16 13.18
C GLY A 830 -38.26 10.00 12.15
N LYS A 831 -37.73 9.36 11.10
CA LYS A 831 -36.98 10.06 10.05
C LYS A 831 -37.87 10.77 9.02
N GLU A 832 -39.11 10.35 8.85
CA GLU A 832 -40.10 11.07 8.03
C GLU A 832 -40.50 12.42 8.67
N LYS A 833 -40.64 12.47 10.00
CA LYS A 833 -40.96 13.70 10.74
C LYS A 833 -39.85 14.75 10.77
N VAL A 834 -38.59 14.37 10.56
CA VAL A 834 -37.44 15.31 10.52
C VAL A 834 -37.26 15.94 9.13
N ARG A 835 -37.93 15.40 8.09
CA ARG A 835 -37.87 15.91 6.71
C ARG A 835 -39.04 16.83 6.32
N THR A 836 -40.09 16.88 7.14
CA THR A 836 -41.19 17.85 7.06
C THR A 836 -40.91 19.02 7.99
#